data_AF-A0A1V4KWD7-F1
#
_entry.id   AF-A0A1V4KWD7-F1
#
_cell.length_a   1.000
_cell.length_b   1.000
_cell.length_c   1.000
_cell.angle_alpha   90.00
_cell.angle_beta   90.00
_cell.angle_gamma   90.00
#
_symmetry.space_group_name_H-M   'P 1'
#
loop_
_entity.id
_entity.type
_entity.pdbx_description
1 polymer ?
#
loop_
_entity_poly.entity_id
_entity_poly.type
_entity_poly.pdbx_seq_one_letter_code
_entity_poly.pdbx_strand_id
1 'polypeptide(L)'
;MEEALRRELGTALLRPAGHSGGGCISQGQSYDTDRGRVYVKSNSKAEARRMFEGEMASLKAILQTQTVKVPKPVKVIDVPGGTTLFVMEHLDMRGLSRHSAKLGTQLADLHLHNQQLGEKLKKEESTVGKGQGQMEVQFVDQFGFHTVTCCGYLPQVNDWQNDWVTFFAKQRIQPQMDMIEKNSGDREARELWAQLQLKIPSLFSDVEIVPALLHGDLWGGNVAEDDSGPIIFDPAAFYGHSELVMIFQCKHTSLYESIQKIVVRREKCMKAQCNSGNRIQTFPGEMGADLAESNCDSLEISMEKILKTELKTSVLKAFGSSGGGYISQGQAYETDSGRVFVKVNHKPKARKMFQGEMASLEAIQETNIVRVPQPIKVIDLPEGGAMFVMEYLKMKSLNKYSAKLGEQMADLHLYNQKLGEKLRKEGNTVGKGAGHSESQYVDKFGFHTTTCCGYIPQVNEWQSDWPSFFIRHRLQAQLDLIEKDYGDREARELWSQLKPKIPEMFCDIEVVPALLHGDLWAGNVAEDDSGPIIFDPACFYGHSEFELAIAGMFGGFSSSFFSAYHSKIPKAPGFEKRNKLYQLFNYINHWNHFGTGYRGSTLNVMRKLLNAGCQAPAGMALGEMDGAEPEEGSNQEVDVTTTRSILESFTESQEVRDLIGNLRGVFGDLVAREMATEKFIGIMDKYQEQPHLLDRHLEWMMNSLLDIARDKGSPPLLVHLAFKFLYIITKVRGYKRFLPLFPHEVPDLQPVLDMLGEQNPKDSETWETRYMLLLWLSMICLIPFDLARFDGNLISEEGQTRMPTMDHILQIAKCYLVVSDKARDAAAVLVSKFIVRLDVRQKRMADFLDWTLAMLSKSSFQTMEGTVVMNGMLQALVNTLSPLKDR
;
A
#
# COMPACT_ATOMS: atom_id res chain seq x y z
N MET A 1 -1.59 -32.27 -30.61
CA MET A 1 -2.65 -31.29 -30.32
C MET A 1 -3.69 -31.25 -31.44
N GLU A 2 -3.32 -30.85 -32.66
CA GLU A 2 -4.25 -30.74 -33.80
C GLU A 2 -4.98 -32.04 -34.15
N GLU A 3 -4.27 -33.18 -34.09
CA GLU A 3 -4.86 -34.50 -34.35
C GLU A 3 -5.93 -34.89 -33.33
N ALA A 4 -5.72 -34.53 -32.05
CA ALA A 4 -6.71 -34.70 -31.00
C ALA A 4 -7.91 -33.77 -31.22
N LEU A 5 -7.70 -32.51 -31.60
CA LEU A 5 -8.78 -31.58 -31.93
C LEU A 5 -9.62 -32.09 -33.11
N ARG A 6 -9.00 -32.57 -34.20
CA ARG A 6 -9.71 -33.16 -35.34
C ARG A 6 -10.57 -34.35 -34.93
N ARG A 7 -10.01 -35.26 -34.13
CA ARG A 7 -10.72 -36.45 -33.64
C ARG A 7 -11.89 -36.10 -32.73
N GLU A 8 -11.66 -35.27 -31.72
CA GLU A 8 -12.67 -34.96 -30.69
C GLU A 8 -13.78 -34.03 -31.19
N LEU A 9 -13.50 -33.16 -32.17
CA LEU A 9 -14.48 -32.29 -32.80
C LEU A 9 -15.15 -32.92 -34.04
N GLY A 10 -14.61 -34.05 -34.53
CA GLY A 10 -15.11 -34.72 -35.73
C GLY A 10 -15.01 -33.87 -37.00
N THR A 11 -13.95 -33.06 -37.11
CA THR A 11 -13.70 -32.16 -38.25
C THR A 11 -12.60 -32.69 -39.17
N ALA A 12 -12.82 -32.60 -40.48
CA ALA A 12 -11.80 -32.90 -41.49
C ALA A 12 -10.84 -31.70 -41.70
N LEU A 13 -11.29 -30.48 -41.38
CA LEU A 13 -10.56 -29.23 -41.56
C LEU A 13 -10.19 -28.61 -40.20
N LEU A 14 -8.91 -28.31 -40.00
CA LEU A 14 -8.46 -27.52 -38.85
C LEU A 14 -7.37 -26.57 -39.35
N ARG A 15 -7.67 -25.28 -39.41
CA ARG A 15 -6.72 -24.24 -39.82
C ARG A 15 -6.64 -23.15 -38.76
N PRO A 16 -5.46 -22.76 -38.28
CA PRO A 16 -5.34 -21.60 -37.39
C PRO A 16 -5.92 -20.35 -38.06
N ALA A 17 -6.91 -19.73 -37.43
CA ALA A 17 -7.37 -18.41 -37.78
C ALA A 17 -6.47 -17.41 -37.06
N GLY A 18 -5.98 -16.35 -37.72
CA GLY A 18 -4.93 -15.43 -37.24
C GLY A 18 -5.21 -14.64 -35.96
N HIS A 19 -6.22 -15.03 -35.18
CA HIS A 19 -6.53 -14.50 -33.85
C HIS A 19 -5.88 -15.40 -32.77
N SER A 20 -4.73 -14.96 -32.26
CA SER A 20 -4.10 -15.47 -31.04
C SER A 20 -4.40 -14.49 -29.90
N GLY A 21 -5.22 -14.90 -28.95
CA GLY A 21 -5.50 -14.14 -27.74
C GLY A 21 -5.24 -15.05 -26.55
N GLY A 22 -4.35 -14.67 -25.63
CA GLY A 22 -4.03 -15.45 -24.43
C GLY A 22 -3.88 -14.53 -23.23
N GLY A 23 -4.86 -14.59 -22.31
CA GLY A 23 -4.82 -13.89 -21.03
C GLY A 23 -4.13 -14.72 -19.95
N CYS A 24 -3.20 -14.07 -19.24
CA CYS A 24 -2.56 -14.35 -17.94
C CYS A 24 -2.00 -15.76 -17.63
N ILE A 25 -2.67 -16.86 -17.96
CA ILE A 25 -2.36 -18.22 -17.46
C ILE A 25 -2.39 -19.31 -18.54
N SER A 26 -3.23 -19.19 -19.56
CA SER A 26 -3.42 -20.19 -20.63
C SER A 26 -3.21 -19.57 -22.02
N GLN A 27 -2.77 -20.36 -22.99
CA GLN A 27 -2.61 -19.91 -24.37
C GLN A 27 -3.88 -20.16 -25.17
N GLY A 28 -4.38 -19.14 -25.88
CA GLY A 28 -5.59 -19.23 -26.68
C GLY A 28 -5.36 -19.03 -28.17
N GLN A 29 -6.03 -19.86 -28.98
CA GLN A 29 -5.90 -19.86 -30.43
C GLN A 29 -7.25 -20.19 -31.09
N SER A 30 -7.60 -19.43 -32.12
CA SER A 30 -8.80 -19.70 -32.92
C SER A 30 -8.50 -20.63 -34.08
N TYR A 31 -9.43 -21.52 -34.41
CA TYR A 31 -9.33 -22.46 -35.53
C TYR A 31 -10.59 -22.45 -36.39
N ASP A 32 -10.41 -22.34 -37.71
CA ASP A 32 -11.47 -22.58 -38.69
C ASP A 32 -11.63 -24.10 -38.89
N THR A 33 -12.87 -24.57 -38.72
CA THR A 33 -13.26 -25.97 -38.96
C THR A 33 -14.36 -26.07 -40.01
N ASP A 34 -14.63 -27.26 -40.52
CA ASP A 34 -15.75 -27.51 -41.44
C ASP A 34 -17.13 -27.40 -40.76
N ARG A 35 -17.16 -27.25 -39.44
CA ARG A 35 -18.36 -27.09 -38.60
C ARG A 35 -18.49 -25.70 -37.98
N GLY A 36 -17.62 -24.76 -38.38
CA GLY A 36 -17.58 -23.40 -37.84
C GLY A 36 -16.29 -23.11 -37.07
N ARG A 37 -16.07 -21.83 -36.74
CA ARG A 37 -14.87 -21.39 -36.03
C ARG A 37 -14.98 -21.71 -34.54
N VAL A 38 -13.90 -22.22 -33.96
CA VAL A 38 -13.79 -22.51 -32.52
C VAL A 38 -12.61 -21.77 -31.92
N TYR A 39 -12.73 -21.46 -30.63
CA TYR A 39 -11.64 -20.92 -29.83
C TYR A 39 -11.14 -22.00 -28.86
N VAL A 40 -9.82 -22.19 -28.80
CA VAL A 40 -9.17 -23.25 -28.03
C VAL A 40 -8.20 -22.62 -27.03
N LYS A 41 -8.44 -22.84 -25.74
CA LYS A 41 -7.47 -22.59 -24.68
C LYS A 41 -6.61 -23.83 -24.46
N SER A 42 -5.33 -23.64 -24.15
CA SER A 42 -4.38 -24.71 -23.89
C SER A 42 -3.49 -24.39 -22.70
N ASN A 43 -3.23 -25.40 -21.86
CA ASN A 43 -2.41 -25.26 -20.66
C ASN A 43 -1.77 -26.60 -20.27
N SER A 44 -0.47 -26.58 -19.93
CA SER A 44 0.33 -27.78 -19.63
C SER A 44 0.51 -28.07 -18.15
N LYS A 45 -0.15 -27.34 -17.25
CA LYS A 45 -0.13 -27.64 -15.81
C LYS A 45 -1.07 -28.79 -15.46
N ALA A 46 -0.72 -29.55 -14.42
CA ALA A 46 -1.51 -30.69 -13.96
C ALA A 46 -2.92 -30.28 -13.48
N GLU A 47 -3.07 -29.04 -12.98
CA GLU A 47 -4.31 -28.49 -12.47
C GLU A 47 -5.24 -27.95 -13.58
N ALA A 48 -4.76 -27.85 -14.83
CA ALA A 48 -5.49 -27.25 -15.95
C ALA A 48 -6.81 -27.95 -16.26
N ARG A 49 -6.85 -29.28 -16.14
CA ARG A 49 -8.07 -30.07 -16.35
C ARG A 49 -9.19 -29.66 -15.42
N ARG A 50 -8.91 -29.57 -14.12
CA ARG A 50 -9.90 -29.16 -13.12
C ARG A 50 -10.40 -27.73 -13.38
N MET A 51 -9.47 -26.81 -13.68
CA MET A 51 -9.79 -25.42 -14.00
C MET A 51 -10.73 -25.32 -15.21
N PHE A 52 -10.41 -25.99 -16.32
CA PHE A 52 -11.23 -25.97 -17.53
C PHE A 52 -12.56 -26.71 -17.37
N GLU A 53 -12.63 -27.79 -16.59
CA GLU A 53 -13.90 -28.45 -16.26
C GLU A 53 -14.82 -27.52 -15.46
N GLY A 54 -14.27 -26.77 -14.50
CA GLY A 54 -14.99 -25.75 -13.74
C GLY A 54 -15.48 -24.59 -14.61
N GLU A 55 -14.64 -24.06 -15.50
CA GLU A 55 -15.02 -23.01 -16.46
C GLU A 55 -16.10 -23.50 -17.42
N MET A 56 -15.98 -24.73 -17.94
CA MET A 56 -16.97 -25.37 -18.80
C MET A 56 -18.34 -25.50 -18.11
N ALA A 57 -18.37 -25.98 -16.86
CA ALA A 57 -19.59 -26.11 -16.07
C ALA A 57 -20.24 -24.74 -15.80
N SER A 58 -19.42 -23.73 -15.54
CA SER A 58 -19.84 -22.35 -15.31
C SER A 58 -20.49 -21.73 -16.54
N LEU A 59 -19.86 -21.86 -17.72
CA LEU A 59 -20.42 -21.39 -18.99
C LEU A 59 -21.73 -22.10 -19.33
N LYS A 60 -21.85 -23.41 -19.07
CA LYS A 60 -23.11 -24.15 -19.27
C LYS A 60 -24.23 -23.61 -18.37
N ALA A 61 -23.95 -23.37 -17.10
CA ALA A 61 -24.94 -22.86 -16.15
C ALA A 61 -25.46 -21.48 -16.56
N ILE A 62 -24.56 -20.57 -16.95
CA ILE A 62 -24.95 -19.22 -17.42
C ILE A 62 -25.69 -19.30 -18.76
N LEU A 63 -25.27 -20.17 -19.69
CA LEU A 63 -25.94 -20.32 -20.98
C LEU A 63 -27.39 -20.80 -20.83
N GLN A 64 -27.66 -21.67 -19.84
CA GLN A 64 -29.00 -22.19 -19.56
C GLN A 64 -29.99 -21.13 -19.08
N THR A 65 -29.52 -20.05 -18.45
CA THR A 65 -30.43 -18.97 -17.98
C THR A 65 -30.95 -18.11 -19.13
N GLN A 66 -30.26 -18.10 -20.28
CA GLN A 66 -30.54 -17.25 -21.43
C GLN A 66 -30.56 -15.74 -21.13
N THR A 67 -29.91 -15.31 -20.05
CA THR A 67 -29.95 -13.90 -19.60
C THR A 67 -28.86 -13.03 -20.22
N VAL A 68 -27.64 -13.57 -20.33
CA VAL A 68 -26.45 -12.88 -20.87
C VAL A 68 -25.70 -13.79 -21.83
N LYS A 69 -25.07 -13.22 -22.86
CA LYS A 69 -24.34 -13.99 -23.87
C LYS A 69 -23.00 -14.47 -23.32
N VAL A 70 -22.70 -15.75 -23.53
CA VAL A 70 -21.42 -16.39 -23.19
C VAL A 70 -20.94 -17.27 -24.35
N PRO A 71 -19.64 -17.52 -24.52
CA PRO A 71 -19.14 -18.52 -25.47
C PRO A 71 -19.74 -19.89 -25.16
N LYS A 72 -20.32 -20.57 -26.16
CA LYS A 72 -20.84 -21.93 -25.96
C LYS A 72 -19.69 -22.91 -25.70
N PRO A 73 -19.66 -23.58 -24.53
CA PRO A 73 -18.61 -24.54 -24.22
C PRO A 73 -18.81 -25.83 -25.03
N VAL A 74 -17.74 -26.35 -25.62
CA VAL A 74 -17.78 -27.58 -26.43
C VAL A 74 -17.22 -28.76 -25.66
N LYS A 75 -15.93 -28.75 -25.30
CA LYS A 75 -15.26 -29.91 -24.66
C LYS A 75 -13.94 -29.55 -24.00
N VAL A 76 -13.59 -30.30 -22.94
CA VAL A 76 -12.23 -30.35 -22.35
C VAL A 76 -11.53 -31.62 -22.83
N ILE A 77 -10.30 -31.51 -23.33
CA ILE A 77 -9.55 -32.58 -24.00
C ILE A 77 -8.14 -32.67 -23.41
N ASP A 78 -7.74 -33.86 -22.97
CA ASP A 78 -6.34 -34.12 -22.64
C ASP A 78 -5.58 -34.56 -23.90
N VAL A 79 -4.41 -33.98 -24.13
CA VAL A 79 -3.52 -34.41 -25.21
C VAL A 79 -2.27 -35.12 -24.67
N PRO A 80 -1.72 -36.10 -25.42
CA PRO A 80 -0.45 -36.73 -25.07
C PRO A 80 0.64 -35.67 -24.87
N GLY A 81 1.35 -35.73 -23.74
CA GLY A 81 2.34 -34.71 -23.33
C GLY A 81 1.92 -33.84 -22.14
N GLY A 82 0.72 -34.06 -21.57
CA GLY A 82 0.28 -33.41 -20.32
C GLY A 82 -0.43 -32.07 -20.49
N THR A 83 -0.67 -31.63 -21.73
CA THR A 83 -1.45 -30.42 -22.02
C THR A 83 -2.95 -30.73 -22.02
N THR A 84 -3.74 -29.89 -21.35
CA THR A 84 -5.20 -29.88 -21.43
C THR A 84 -5.65 -28.77 -22.38
N LEU A 85 -6.68 -29.04 -23.18
CA LEU A 85 -7.34 -28.09 -24.06
C LEU A 85 -8.78 -27.83 -23.59
N PHE A 86 -9.25 -26.59 -23.71
CA PHE A 86 -10.66 -26.24 -23.56
C PHE A 86 -11.18 -25.57 -24.83
N VAL A 87 -12.15 -26.22 -25.48
CA VAL A 87 -12.74 -25.78 -26.76
C VAL A 87 -14.10 -25.15 -26.51
N MET A 88 -14.32 -23.98 -27.10
CA MET A 88 -15.58 -23.23 -27.05
C MET A 88 -15.87 -22.55 -28.40
N GLU A 89 -17.09 -22.04 -28.55
CA GLU A 89 -17.48 -21.17 -29.67
C GLU A 89 -16.56 -19.97 -29.77
N HIS A 90 -16.11 -19.65 -30.98
CA HIS A 90 -15.42 -18.40 -31.26
C HIS A 90 -16.45 -17.27 -31.39
N LEU A 91 -16.26 -16.19 -30.64
CA LEU A 91 -17.03 -14.96 -30.77
C LEU A 91 -16.10 -13.82 -31.20
N ASP A 92 -16.56 -13.01 -32.15
CA ASP A 92 -15.81 -11.83 -32.61
C ASP A 92 -16.00 -10.68 -31.61
N MET A 93 -15.20 -10.74 -30.55
CA MET A 93 -15.28 -9.83 -29.41
C MET A 93 -14.51 -8.53 -29.65
N ARG A 94 -15.09 -7.41 -29.23
CA ARG A 94 -14.40 -6.12 -29.03
C ARG A 94 -14.59 -5.64 -27.58
N GLY A 95 -13.79 -4.64 -27.18
CA GLY A 95 -13.91 -4.03 -25.86
C GLY A 95 -15.32 -3.48 -25.60
N LEU A 96 -15.86 -3.76 -24.42
CA LEU A 96 -17.18 -3.31 -23.99
C LEU A 96 -17.23 -1.77 -23.94
N SER A 97 -18.18 -1.17 -24.64
CA SER A 97 -18.37 0.29 -24.63
C SER A 97 -19.86 0.63 -24.81
N ARG A 98 -20.38 0.40 -26.02
CA ARG A 98 -21.75 0.71 -26.44
C ARG A 98 -22.80 -0.05 -25.63
N HIS A 99 -22.51 -1.29 -25.24
CA HIS A 99 -23.48 -2.18 -24.61
C HIS A 99 -23.35 -2.29 -23.08
N SER A 100 -22.57 -1.41 -22.44
CA SER A 100 -22.37 -1.41 -20.98
C SER A 100 -23.69 -1.41 -20.20
N ALA A 101 -24.59 -0.44 -20.42
CA ALA A 101 -25.89 -0.40 -19.72
C ALA A 101 -26.75 -1.67 -19.95
N LYS A 102 -26.68 -2.27 -21.14
CA LYS A 102 -27.38 -3.51 -21.49
C LYS A 102 -26.83 -4.70 -20.70
N LEU A 103 -25.50 -4.77 -20.54
CA LEU A 103 -24.84 -5.79 -19.72
C LEU A 103 -25.35 -5.73 -18.27
N GLY A 104 -25.53 -4.52 -17.73
CA GLY A 104 -26.02 -4.34 -16.37
C GLY A 104 -27.42 -4.93 -16.17
N THR A 105 -28.31 -4.65 -17.12
CA THR A 105 -29.66 -5.24 -17.10
C THR A 105 -29.61 -6.77 -17.19
N GLN A 106 -28.77 -7.33 -18.07
CA GLN A 106 -28.67 -8.77 -18.26
C GLN A 106 -28.03 -9.51 -17.08
N LEU A 107 -27.10 -8.88 -16.36
CA LEU A 107 -26.55 -9.42 -15.10
C LEU A 107 -27.58 -9.39 -13.98
N ALA A 108 -28.41 -8.35 -13.90
CA ALA A 108 -29.54 -8.32 -12.98
C ALA A 108 -30.54 -9.45 -13.27
N ASP A 109 -30.83 -9.69 -14.55
CA ASP A 109 -31.68 -10.82 -14.98
C ASP A 109 -31.04 -12.17 -14.62
N LEU A 110 -29.71 -12.32 -14.78
CA LEU A 110 -28.98 -13.52 -14.35
C LEU A 110 -29.12 -13.77 -12.85
N HIS A 111 -28.95 -12.75 -12.01
CA HIS A 111 -29.03 -12.89 -10.56
C HIS A 111 -30.45 -13.19 -10.07
N LEU A 112 -31.47 -12.58 -10.69
CA LEU A 112 -32.87 -12.80 -10.35
C LEU A 112 -33.45 -14.11 -10.91
N HIS A 113 -32.77 -14.75 -11.86
CA HIS A 113 -33.27 -15.94 -12.57
C HIS A 113 -33.72 -17.06 -11.61
N ASN A 114 -32.88 -17.42 -10.64
CA ASN A 114 -33.18 -18.51 -9.71
C ASN A 114 -34.32 -18.13 -8.75
N GLN A 115 -34.38 -16.88 -8.29
CA GLN A 115 -35.50 -16.39 -7.46
C GLN A 115 -36.84 -16.44 -8.23
N GLN A 116 -36.86 -15.94 -9.47
CA GLN A 116 -38.05 -15.97 -10.33
C GLN A 116 -38.52 -17.40 -10.62
N LEU A 117 -37.58 -18.32 -10.79
CA LEU A 117 -37.85 -19.75 -10.93
C LEU A 117 -38.55 -20.31 -9.69
N GLY A 118 -38.04 -20.01 -8.48
CA GLY A 118 -38.66 -20.40 -7.22
C GLY A 118 -40.05 -19.81 -7.02
N GLU A 119 -40.26 -18.53 -7.36
CA GLU A 119 -41.58 -17.89 -7.29
C GLU A 119 -42.58 -18.50 -8.27
N LYS A 120 -42.14 -18.87 -9.48
CA LYS A 120 -42.98 -19.53 -10.48
C LYS A 120 -43.42 -20.91 -10.01
N LEU A 121 -42.50 -21.71 -9.46
CA LEU A 121 -42.82 -23.02 -8.88
C LEU A 121 -43.82 -22.90 -7.72
N LYS A 122 -43.63 -21.95 -6.80
CA LYS A 122 -44.59 -21.67 -5.72
C LYS A 122 -45.99 -21.28 -6.24
N LYS A 123 -46.08 -20.52 -7.34
CA LYS A 123 -47.35 -20.16 -8.01
C LYS A 123 -48.01 -21.34 -8.71
N GLU A 124 -47.23 -22.24 -9.29
CA GLU A 124 -47.73 -23.46 -9.95
C GLU A 124 -48.21 -24.49 -8.92
N GLU A 125 -47.52 -24.65 -7.78
CA GLU A 125 -47.95 -25.49 -6.65
C GLU A 125 -49.26 -25.01 -5.98
N SER A 126 -49.52 -23.70 -6.01
CA SER A 126 -50.75 -23.09 -5.48
C SER A 126 -51.93 -23.09 -6.45
N THR A 127 -51.74 -23.59 -7.69
CA THR A 127 -52.81 -23.71 -8.70
C THR A 127 -53.19 -25.18 -8.90
N VAL A 128 -54.33 -25.61 -8.34
CA VAL A 128 -54.83 -26.99 -8.52
C VAL A 128 -55.20 -27.21 -10.01
N GLY A 129 -54.39 -28.01 -10.73
CA GLY A 129 -54.83 -28.64 -11.98
C GLY A 129 -54.02 -28.41 -13.26
N LYS A 130 -52.69 -28.24 -13.22
CA LYS A 130 -51.86 -28.43 -14.44
C LYS A 130 -50.65 -29.32 -14.18
N GLY A 131 -50.51 -30.32 -15.05
CA GLY A 131 -49.57 -31.42 -14.94
C GLY A 131 -48.10 -31.01 -15.00
N GLN A 132 -47.26 -31.92 -14.49
CA GLN A 132 -45.81 -31.88 -14.50
C GLN A 132 -45.25 -31.72 -15.92
N GLY A 133 -45.13 -30.47 -16.39
CA GLY A 133 -44.22 -30.15 -17.47
C GLY A 133 -42.81 -30.18 -16.91
N GLN A 134 -41.97 -31.08 -17.41
CA GLN A 134 -40.54 -31.10 -17.09
C GLN A 134 -39.93 -29.74 -17.44
N MET A 135 -39.67 -28.90 -16.45
CA MET A 135 -38.79 -27.76 -16.63
C MET A 135 -37.34 -28.26 -16.64
N GLU A 136 -36.59 -27.93 -17.69
CA GLU A 136 -35.17 -28.32 -17.88
C GLU A 136 -34.23 -27.72 -16.82
N VAL A 137 -34.63 -26.64 -16.14
CA VAL A 137 -33.81 -25.94 -15.13
C VAL A 137 -34.47 -26.05 -13.77
N GLN A 138 -33.75 -26.61 -12.80
CA GLN A 138 -34.22 -26.80 -11.41
C GLN A 138 -33.89 -25.59 -10.55
N PHE A 139 -34.80 -25.25 -9.64
CA PHE A 139 -34.56 -24.26 -8.59
C PHE A 139 -33.46 -24.75 -7.66
N VAL A 140 -32.51 -23.88 -7.33
CA VAL A 140 -31.41 -24.17 -6.41
C VAL A 140 -31.66 -23.46 -5.08
N ASP A 141 -31.86 -24.22 -4.02
CA ASP A 141 -32.15 -23.73 -2.67
C ASP A 141 -30.92 -23.66 -1.75
N GLN A 142 -29.75 -24.07 -2.25
CA GLN A 142 -28.48 -24.09 -1.52
C GLN A 142 -27.42 -23.17 -2.15
N PHE A 143 -26.45 -22.74 -1.35
CA PHE A 143 -25.26 -22.02 -1.81
C PHE A 143 -24.15 -23.00 -2.16
N GLY A 144 -23.44 -22.77 -3.26
CA GLY A 144 -22.41 -23.68 -3.74
C GLY A 144 -22.45 -23.91 -5.24
N PHE A 145 -21.73 -24.93 -5.70
CA PHE A 145 -21.73 -25.32 -7.09
C PHE A 145 -21.40 -26.81 -7.21
N HIS A 146 -22.05 -27.48 -8.16
CA HIS A 146 -21.91 -28.93 -8.38
C HIS A 146 -20.52 -29.36 -8.85
N THR A 147 -19.66 -28.42 -9.26
CA THR A 147 -18.29 -28.65 -9.72
C THR A 147 -17.34 -27.68 -9.03
N VAL A 148 -16.10 -28.09 -8.80
CA VAL A 148 -15.04 -27.18 -8.33
C VAL A 148 -14.72 -26.17 -9.42
N THR A 149 -14.91 -24.89 -9.14
CA THR A 149 -14.50 -23.79 -10.01
C THR A 149 -13.20 -23.18 -9.49
N CYS A 150 -12.44 -22.49 -10.34
CA CYS A 150 -11.13 -21.96 -9.97
C CYS A 150 -11.03 -20.47 -10.28
N CYS A 151 -10.38 -19.70 -9.40
CA CYS A 151 -9.91 -18.35 -9.69
C CYS A 151 -8.41 -18.44 -10.03
N GLY A 152 -8.07 -18.35 -11.31
CA GLY A 152 -6.75 -18.79 -11.79
C GLY A 152 -6.52 -20.28 -11.50
N TYR A 153 -5.43 -20.63 -10.79
CA TYR A 153 -5.16 -22.01 -10.36
C TYR A 153 -5.74 -22.36 -8.98
N LEU A 154 -6.32 -21.41 -8.26
CA LEU A 154 -6.81 -21.63 -6.91
C LEU A 154 -8.23 -22.23 -6.97
N PRO A 155 -8.43 -23.46 -6.48
CA PRO A 155 -9.76 -24.07 -6.43
C PRO A 155 -10.63 -23.38 -5.38
N GLN A 156 -11.88 -23.09 -5.73
CA GLN A 156 -12.91 -22.63 -4.80
C GLN A 156 -13.52 -23.82 -4.06
N VAL A 157 -13.80 -23.65 -2.77
CA VAL A 157 -14.57 -24.61 -1.97
C VAL A 157 -16.05 -24.36 -2.27
N ASN A 158 -16.69 -25.23 -3.03
CA ASN A 158 -18.06 -25.04 -3.55
C ASN A 158 -19.09 -26.03 -2.96
N ASP A 159 -18.72 -26.74 -1.90
CA ASP A 159 -19.60 -27.72 -1.25
C ASP A 159 -20.92 -27.08 -0.85
N TRP A 160 -22.04 -27.72 -1.21
CA TRP A 160 -23.37 -27.18 -0.97
C TRP A 160 -23.62 -26.87 0.52
N GLN A 161 -24.17 -25.69 0.79
CA GLN A 161 -24.54 -25.21 2.12
C GLN A 161 -25.94 -24.61 2.11
N ASN A 162 -26.71 -24.88 3.16
CA ASN A 162 -28.03 -24.29 3.35
C ASN A 162 -27.98 -22.85 3.86
N ASP A 163 -26.87 -22.49 4.52
CA ASP A 163 -26.71 -21.21 5.20
C ASP A 163 -25.63 -20.37 4.50
N TRP A 164 -26.04 -19.17 4.06
CA TRP A 164 -25.16 -18.24 3.36
C TRP A 164 -23.97 -17.85 4.23
N VAL A 165 -24.21 -17.59 5.51
CA VAL A 165 -23.20 -17.12 6.46
C VAL A 165 -22.07 -18.14 6.57
N THR A 166 -22.45 -19.41 6.72
CA THR A 166 -21.52 -20.54 6.76
C THR A 166 -20.75 -20.67 5.45
N PHE A 167 -21.43 -20.60 4.30
CA PHE A 167 -20.81 -20.66 2.99
C PHE A 167 -19.78 -19.53 2.80
N PHE A 168 -20.17 -18.29 3.07
CA PHE A 168 -19.33 -17.12 2.91
C PHE A 168 -18.13 -17.12 3.86
N ALA A 169 -18.37 -17.34 5.16
CA ALA A 169 -17.30 -17.31 6.16
C ALA A 169 -16.30 -18.46 5.97
N LYS A 170 -16.80 -19.71 5.84
CA LYS A 170 -15.93 -20.90 5.84
C LYS A 170 -15.40 -21.28 4.47
N GLN A 171 -16.11 -20.97 3.39
CA GLN A 171 -15.77 -21.45 2.05
C GLN A 171 -15.34 -20.34 1.08
N ARG A 172 -15.46 -19.06 1.46
CA ARG A 172 -14.90 -17.93 0.70
C ARG A 172 -13.75 -17.25 1.43
N ILE A 173 -13.94 -16.89 2.70
CA ILE A 173 -12.93 -16.12 3.43
C ILE A 173 -11.90 -17.01 4.15
N GLN A 174 -12.33 -18.04 4.88
CA GLN A 174 -11.43 -18.91 5.65
C GLN A 174 -10.27 -19.49 4.80
N PRO A 175 -10.47 -20.01 3.57
CA PRO A 175 -9.35 -20.53 2.77
C PRO A 175 -8.31 -19.47 2.43
N GLN A 176 -8.72 -18.20 2.28
CA GLN A 176 -7.80 -17.07 2.06
C GLN A 176 -7.01 -16.78 3.34
N MET A 177 -7.65 -16.84 4.50
CA MET A 177 -6.99 -16.67 5.80
C MET A 177 -6.00 -17.80 6.11
N ASP A 178 -6.36 -19.05 5.79
CA ASP A 178 -5.47 -20.20 5.94
C ASP A 178 -4.23 -20.06 5.04
N MET A 179 -4.40 -19.54 3.82
CA MET A 179 -3.29 -19.21 2.93
C MET A 179 -2.41 -18.07 3.48
N ILE A 180 -3.00 -17.05 4.10
CA ILE A 180 -2.26 -15.97 4.76
C ILE A 180 -1.45 -16.54 5.93
N GLU A 181 -2.08 -17.31 6.82
CA GLU A 181 -1.41 -17.92 7.96
C GLU A 181 -0.22 -18.80 7.53
N LYS A 182 -0.44 -19.62 6.49
CA LYS A 182 0.59 -20.51 5.95
C LYS A 182 1.77 -19.78 5.28
N ASN A 183 1.52 -18.63 4.65
CA ASN A 183 2.53 -17.94 3.84
C ASN A 183 3.23 -16.77 4.53
N SER A 184 2.57 -16.06 5.46
CA SER A 184 3.12 -14.86 6.11
C SER A 184 3.31 -14.98 7.62
N GLY A 185 2.64 -15.93 8.30
CA GLY A 185 2.70 -16.07 9.76
C GLY A 185 2.13 -14.86 10.53
N ASP A 186 1.31 -14.04 9.87
CA ASP A 186 0.74 -12.81 10.43
C ASP A 186 -0.27 -13.11 11.56
N ARG A 187 0.15 -12.86 12.81
CA ARG A 187 -0.69 -13.07 13.99
C ARG A 187 -1.81 -12.03 14.12
N GLU A 188 -1.64 -10.82 13.59
CA GLU A 188 -2.62 -9.75 13.71
C GLU A 188 -3.81 -10.02 12.77
N ALA A 189 -3.55 -10.45 11.54
CA ALA A 189 -4.59 -10.88 10.60
C ALA A 189 -5.44 -12.04 11.17
N ARG A 190 -4.82 -12.97 11.89
CA ARG A 190 -5.50 -14.09 12.56
C ARG A 190 -6.42 -13.63 13.68
N GLU A 191 -5.96 -12.72 14.53
CA GLU A 191 -6.75 -12.17 15.64
C GLU A 191 -7.94 -11.36 15.12
N LEU A 192 -7.74 -10.56 14.07
CA LEU A 192 -8.80 -9.80 13.41
C LEU A 192 -9.83 -10.71 12.73
N TRP A 193 -9.39 -11.78 12.07
CA TRP A 193 -10.30 -12.75 11.45
C TRP A 193 -11.16 -13.50 12.47
N ALA A 194 -10.56 -13.96 13.58
CA ALA A 194 -11.31 -14.61 14.64
C ALA A 194 -12.42 -13.70 15.20
N GLN A 195 -12.15 -12.39 15.31
CA GLN A 195 -13.15 -11.40 15.74
C GLN A 195 -14.23 -11.15 14.67
N LEU A 196 -13.86 -11.12 13.39
CA LEU A 196 -14.79 -10.91 12.28
C LEU A 196 -15.72 -12.10 12.08
N GLN A 197 -15.19 -13.32 12.15
CA GLN A 197 -15.95 -14.57 11.95
C GLN A 197 -17.14 -14.68 12.91
N LEU A 198 -16.99 -14.22 14.15
CA LEU A 198 -18.08 -14.18 15.14
C LEU A 198 -19.18 -13.16 14.82
N LYS A 199 -18.93 -12.21 13.91
CA LYS A 199 -19.82 -11.10 13.57
C LYS A 199 -20.52 -11.27 12.22
N ILE A 200 -20.01 -12.12 11.32
CA ILE A 200 -20.63 -12.36 10.01
C ILE A 200 -22.12 -12.75 10.11
N PRO A 201 -22.56 -13.61 11.05
CA PRO A 201 -23.99 -13.97 11.15
C PRO A 201 -24.93 -12.79 11.35
N SER A 202 -24.54 -11.77 12.13
CA SER A 202 -25.39 -10.59 12.38
C SER A 202 -25.50 -9.64 11.18
N LEU A 203 -24.64 -9.78 10.16
CA LEU A 203 -24.72 -8.97 8.93
C LEU A 203 -25.90 -9.36 8.05
N PHE A 204 -26.38 -10.59 8.19
CA PHE A 204 -27.38 -11.20 7.33
C PHE A 204 -28.66 -11.58 8.08
N SER A 205 -28.83 -11.13 9.34
CA SER A 205 -29.99 -11.49 10.18
C SER A 205 -31.33 -10.95 9.65
N ASP A 206 -31.29 -9.81 8.94
CA ASP A 206 -32.48 -9.09 8.49
C ASP A 206 -32.76 -9.28 6.99
N VAL A 207 -32.01 -10.15 6.33
CA VAL A 207 -32.06 -10.36 4.87
C VAL A 207 -32.34 -11.82 4.58
N GLU A 208 -33.43 -12.10 3.88
CA GLU A 208 -33.67 -13.42 3.30
C GLU A 208 -32.85 -13.55 2.01
N ILE A 209 -31.91 -14.48 2.00
CA ILE A 209 -30.95 -14.63 0.91
C ILE A 209 -31.38 -15.81 0.05
N VAL A 210 -31.72 -15.51 -1.20
CA VAL A 210 -31.97 -16.54 -2.21
C VAL A 210 -30.68 -16.77 -3.00
N PRO A 211 -30.23 -18.02 -3.18
CA PRO A 211 -29.05 -18.31 -3.99
C PRO A 211 -29.23 -17.78 -5.42
N ALA A 212 -28.30 -16.95 -5.88
CA ALA A 212 -28.24 -16.39 -7.23
C ALA A 212 -27.04 -16.99 -7.96
N LEU A 213 -27.19 -17.30 -9.26
CA LEU A 213 -26.08 -17.78 -10.08
C LEU A 213 -25.13 -16.61 -10.38
N LEU A 214 -23.88 -16.73 -9.94
CA LEU A 214 -22.85 -15.70 -10.03
C LEU A 214 -21.80 -16.06 -11.07
N HIS A 215 -21.23 -15.07 -11.77
CA HIS A 215 -20.09 -15.30 -12.68
C HIS A 215 -18.82 -15.76 -11.95
N GLY A 216 -18.59 -15.25 -10.73
CA GLY A 216 -17.53 -15.68 -9.82
C GLY A 216 -16.11 -15.16 -10.13
N ASP A 217 -15.85 -14.63 -11.33
CA ASP A 217 -14.59 -13.95 -11.70
C ASP A 217 -14.83 -12.81 -12.71
N LEU A 218 -15.79 -11.93 -12.44
CA LEU A 218 -16.19 -10.89 -13.40
C LEU A 218 -15.29 -9.65 -13.25
N TRP A 219 -14.57 -9.26 -14.30
CA TRP A 219 -13.82 -8.00 -14.34
C TRP A 219 -13.63 -7.48 -15.76
N GLY A 220 -13.02 -6.30 -15.92
CA GLY A 220 -12.86 -5.64 -17.22
C GLY A 220 -12.19 -6.49 -18.32
N GLY A 221 -11.38 -7.48 -17.93
CA GLY A 221 -10.75 -8.44 -18.85
C GLY A 221 -11.63 -9.64 -19.23
N ASN A 222 -12.77 -9.82 -18.57
CA ASN A 222 -13.72 -10.93 -18.75
C ASN A 222 -15.09 -10.46 -19.30
N VAL A 223 -15.13 -9.24 -19.83
CA VAL A 223 -16.30 -8.64 -20.48
C VAL A 223 -15.92 -8.13 -21.86
N ALA A 224 -16.83 -8.32 -22.81
CA ALA A 224 -16.68 -7.85 -24.18
C ALA A 224 -18.06 -7.50 -24.76
N GLU A 225 -18.08 -7.07 -26.01
CA GLU A 225 -19.29 -6.98 -26.81
C GLU A 225 -19.03 -7.43 -28.25
N ASP A 226 -20.10 -7.77 -28.94
CA ASP A 226 -20.14 -7.83 -30.40
C ASP A 226 -21.31 -6.97 -30.92
N ASP A 227 -21.66 -7.11 -32.19
CA ASP A 227 -22.76 -6.35 -32.78
C ASP A 227 -24.15 -6.75 -32.24
N SER A 228 -24.29 -7.92 -31.63
CA SER A 228 -25.55 -8.41 -31.05
C SER A 228 -25.75 -7.97 -29.59
N GLY A 229 -24.66 -7.71 -28.86
CA GLY A 229 -24.74 -7.23 -27.48
C GLY A 229 -23.51 -7.55 -26.65
N PRO A 230 -23.64 -7.44 -25.31
CA PRO A 230 -22.53 -7.68 -24.41
C PRO A 230 -22.32 -9.19 -24.20
N ILE A 231 -21.08 -9.57 -23.93
CA ILE A 231 -20.62 -10.94 -23.74
C ILE A 231 -19.82 -10.99 -22.43
N ILE A 232 -20.02 -12.05 -21.65
CA ILE A 232 -19.14 -12.39 -20.52
C ILE A 232 -18.46 -13.74 -20.77
N PHE A 233 -17.23 -13.89 -20.31
CA PHE A 233 -16.41 -15.08 -20.54
C PHE A 233 -15.45 -15.31 -19.36
N ASP A 234 -14.84 -16.49 -19.33
CA ASP A 234 -13.94 -16.94 -18.25
C ASP A 234 -14.57 -16.96 -16.84
N PRO A 235 -15.76 -17.58 -16.66
CA PRO A 235 -16.42 -17.65 -15.35
C PRO A 235 -15.81 -18.67 -14.41
N ALA A 236 -15.94 -18.37 -13.11
CA ALA A 236 -15.67 -19.28 -12.00
C ALA A 236 -16.93 -19.39 -11.12
N ALA A 237 -18.04 -19.81 -11.74
CA ALA A 237 -19.39 -19.62 -11.22
C ALA A 237 -19.70 -20.40 -9.94
N PHE A 238 -20.66 -19.88 -9.18
CA PHE A 238 -21.29 -20.56 -8.04
C PHE A 238 -22.64 -19.89 -7.70
N TYR A 239 -23.49 -20.58 -6.95
CA TYR A 239 -24.69 -19.99 -6.35
C TYR A 239 -24.33 -19.30 -5.04
N GLY A 240 -24.58 -18.00 -4.96
CA GLY A 240 -24.27 -17.16 -3.81
C GLY A 240 -25.25 -16.02 -3.64
N HIS A 241 -25.01 -15.13 -2.68
CA HIS A 241 -25.77 -13.88 -2.58
C HIS A 241 -25.57 -13.03 -3.83
N SER A 242 -26.65 -12.49 -4.41
CA SER A 242 -26.62 -11.68 -5.64
C SER A 242 -25.70 -10.46 -5.53
N GLU A 243 -25.59 -9.86 -4.35
CA GLU A 243 -24.66 -8.76 -4.07
C GLU A 243 -23.18 -9.19 -4.05
N LEU A 244 -22.85 -10.50 -3.93
CA LEU A 244 -21.46 -10.96 -3.95
C LEU A 244 -20.78 -10.81 -5.32
N VAL A 245 -21.51 -10.78 -6.43
CA VAL A 245 -20.90 -10.44 -7.75
C VAL A 245 -20.59 -8.96 -7.87
N MET A 246 -21.32 -8.10 -7.13
CA MET A 246 -21.07 -6.65 -7.14
C MET A 246 -19.75 -6.27 -6.46
N ILE A 247 -19.20 -7.23 -5.70
CA ILE A 247 -17.99 -7.13 -4.88
C ILE A 247 -16.69 -7.37 -5.68
N PHE A 248 -16.75 -8.02 -6.84
CA PHE A 248 -15.58 -8.24 -7.71
C PHE A 248 -15.64 -7.36 -8.97
N GLN A 249 -14.92 -6.23 -8.87
CA GLN A 249 -14.26 -5.47 -9.94
C GLN A 249 -14.99 -5.23 -11.27
N CYS A 250 -15.87 -4.23 -11.36
CA CYS A 250 -16.06 -3.51 -12.64
C CYS A 250 -15.68 -2.03 -12.50
N LYS A 251 -14.67 -1.57 -13.27
CA LYS A 251 -14.18 -0.18 -13.29
C LYS A 251 -15.15 0.81 -13.97
N HIS A 252 -16.37 0.40 -14.34
CA HIS A 252 -17.38 1.25 -14.98
C HIS A 252 -18.48 1.66 -13.99
N THR A 253 -18.40 2.88 -13.48
CA THR A 253 -19.34 3.50 -12.53
C THR A 253 -20.78 3.55 -13.06
N SER A 254 -20.98 3.67 -14.38
CA SER A 254 -22.31 3.69 -15.01
C SER A 254 -23.03 2.34 -15.04
N LEU A 255 -22.28 1.24 -15.11
CA LEU A 255 -22.80 -0.14 -15.08
C LEU A 255 -23.31 -0.50 -13.67
N TYR A 256 -22.50 -0.15 -12.68
CA TYR A 256 -22.77 -0.34 -11.26
C TYR A 256 -24.07 0.36 -10.83
N GLU A 257 -24.23 1.65 -11.16
CA GLU A 257 -25.45 2.40 -10.85
C GLU A 257 -26.68 1.84 -11.55
N SER A 258 -26.53 1.33 -12.78
CA SER A 258 -27.63 0.75 -13.56
C SER A 258 -28.13 -0.55 -12.95
N ILE A 259 -27.23 -1.43 -12.50
CA ILE A 259 -27.56 -2.70 -11.85
C ILE A 259 -28.26 -2.44 -10.49
N GLN A 260 -27.70 -1.58 -9.64
CA GLN A 260 -28.29 -1.20 -8.35
C GLN A 260 -29.69 -0.59 -8.51
N LYS A 261 -29.87 0.37 -9.44
CA LYS A 261 -31.17 0.99 -9.71
C LYS A 261 -32.21 -0.01 -10.23
N ILE A 262 -31.80 -1.07 -10.94
CA ILE A 262 -32.71 -2.06 -11.55
C ILE A 262 -33.07 -3.19 -10.57
N VAL A 263 -32.10 -3.78 -9.85
CA VAL A 263 -32.34 -4.87 -8.90
C VAL A 263 -33.21 -4.37 -7.73
N VAL A 264 -32.85 -3.24 -7.11
CA VAL A 264 -33.62 -2.66 -5.99
C VAL A 264 -35.00 -2.15 -6.43
N ARG A 265 -35.13 -1.55 -7.64
CA ARG A 265 -36.45 -1.18 -8.17
C ARG A 265 -37.29 -2.39 -8.48
N ARG A 266 -36.74 -3.48 -9.04
CA ARG A 266 -37.51 -4.67 -9.41
C ARG A 266 -37.90 -5.51 -8.19
N GLU A 267 -37.09 -5.62 -7.14
CA GLU A 267 -37.50 -6.24 -5.88
C GLU A 267 -38.63 -5.46 -5.20
N LYS A 268 -38.56 -4.12 -5.18
CA LYS A 268 -39.65 -3.26 -4.68
C LYS A 268 -40.89 -3.31 -5.58
N CYS A 269 -40.71 -3.39 -6.90
CA CYS A 269 -41.81 -3.47 -7.87
C CYS A 269 -42.47 -4.86 -7.87
N MET A 270 -41.76 -5.95 -7.63
CA MET A 270 -42.34 -7.30 -7.48
C MET A 270 -43.13 -7.43 -6.17
N LYS A 271 -42.65 -6.83 -5.07
CA LYS A 271 -43.46 -6.69 -3.83
C LYS A 271 -44.69 -5.80 -4.03
N ALA A 272 -44.60 -4.79 -4.90
CA ALA A 272 -45.73 -3.91 -5.24
C ALA A 272 -46.69 -4.51 -6.28
N GLN A 273 -46.24 -5.36 -7.21
CA GLN A 273 -47.07 -5.92 -8.29
C GLN A 273 -48.02 -7.05 -7.86
N CYS A 274 -47.97 -7.49 -6.59
CA CYS A 274 -49.09 -8.23 -5.99
C CYS A 274 -50.27 -7.31 -5.61
N ASN A 275 -50.13 -5.98 -5.68
CA ASN A 275 -51.19 -5.02 -5.39
C ASN A 275 -51.20 -3.87 -6.41
N SER A 276 -52.26 -3.84 -7.23
CA SER A 276 -52.65 -2.77 -8.17
C SER A 276 -52.05 -2.83 -9.59
N GLY A 277 -52.97 -2.92 -10.55
CA GLY A 277 -52.68 -2.70 -11.97
C GLY A 277 -53.00 -1.26 -12.38
N ASN A 278 -52.10 -0.61 -13.12
CA ASN A 278 -52.42 0.24 -14.28
C ASN A 278 -51.17 0.81 -14.98
N ARG A 279 -51.41 1.30 -16.21
CA ARG A 279 -50.52 1.65 -17.34
C ARG A 279 -49.66 2.93 -17.23
N ILE A 280 -48.46 2.84 -17.82
CA ILE A 280 -47.72 3.72 -18.79
C ILE A 280 -47.35 5.18 -18.41
N GLN A 281 -46.07 5.56 -18.57
CA GLN A 281 -45.60 6.66 -19.47
C GLN A 281 -44.06 6.77 -19.59
N THR A 282 -43.58 6.94 -20.83
CA THR A 282 -42.20 7.19 -21.31
C THR A 282 -42.07 8.63 -21.80
N PHE A 283 -40.91 9.31 -21.67
CA PHE A 283 -40.46 10.46 -22.52
C PHE A 283 -38.96 10.83 -22.26
N PRO A 284 -38.28 11.64 -23.13
CA PRO A 284 -36.95 11.34 -23.72
C PRO A 284 -35.84 12.40 -23.52
N GLY A 285 -34.62 12.15 -24.05
CA GLY A 285 -33.83 13.17 -24.79
C GLY A 285 -32.46 13.63 -24.24
N GLU A 286 -31.43 13.49 -25.09
CA GLU A 286 -29.98 13.77 -25.03
C GLU A 286 -29.46 15.21 -24.73
N MET A 287 -28.18 15.30 -24.31
CA MET A 287 -27.04 16.15 -24.80
C MET A 287 -25.99 16.22 -23.66
N GLY A 288 -24.65 16.16 -23.79
CA GLY A 288 -23.64 16.19 -24.85
C GLY A 288 -22.37 16.81 -24.19
N ALA A 289 -21.19 16.18 -24.28
CA ALA A 289 -19.94 16.77 -23.77
C ALA A 289 -18.73 16.24 -24.56
N ASP A 290 -18.17 17.15 -25.37
CA ASP A 290 -16.86 17.04 -26.03
C ASP A 290 -15.94 18.13 -25.44
N LEU A 291 -14.62 17.90 -25.58
CA LEU A 291 -13.46 18.78 -25.37
C LEU A 291 -12.63 18.52 -24.09
N ALA A 292 -11.56 17.73 -24.22
CA ALA A 292 -10.19 18.06 -23.79
C ALA A 292 -9.19 16.89 -24.02
N GLU A 293 -8.76 16.63 -25.25
CA GLU A 293 -7.59 15.77 -25.57
C GLU A 293 -6.79 16.41 -26.70
N SER A 294 -5.71 17.16 -26.40
CA SER A 294 -4.78 17.60 -27.46
C SER A 294 -3.34 17.93 -27.04
N ASN A 295 -2.93 17.73 -25.78
CA ASN A 295 -1.60 18.14 -25.31
C ASN A 295 -0.62 17.00 -24.92
N CYS A 296 -0.98 15.72 -25.08
CA CYS A 296 -0.13 14.61 -24.62
C CYS A 296 0.83 14.06 -25.70
N ASP A 297 0.47 14.13 -26.99
CA ASP A 297 1.16 13.40 -28.07
C ASP A 297 2.51 14.03 -28.52
N SER A 298 2.78 15.29 -28.20
CA SER A 298 3.98 16.00 -28.70
C SER A 298 5.25 15.69 -27.90
N LEU A 299 5.12 15.29 -26.64
CA LEU A 299 6.24 15.05 -25.72
C LEU A 299 6.87 13.65 -25.89
N GLU A 300 6.06 12.61 -26.11
CA GLU A 300 6.56 11.23 -26.27
C GLU A 300 7.40 11.05 -27.54
N ILE A 301 7.03 11.71 -28.64
CA ILE A 301 7.73 11.66 -29.93
C ILE A 301 9.17 12.22 -29.83
N SER A 302 9.40 13.19 -28.93
CA SER A 302 10.71 13.83 -28.73
C SER A 302 11.71 12.91 -27.99
N MET A 303 11.25 12.20 -26.96
CA MET A 303 12.10 11.33 -26.12
C MET A 303 12.55 10.07 -26.87
N GLU A 304 11.66 9.44 -27.64
CA GLU A 304 12.00 8.26 -28.44
C GLU A 304 13.13 8.57 -29.43
N LYS A 305 13.11 9.76 -30.06
CA LYS A 305 14.13 10.19 -31.01
C LYS A 305 15.50 10.36 -30.35
N ILE A 306 15.55 10.93 -29.15
CA ILE A 306 16.79 11.10 -28.39
C ILE A 306 17.36 9.74 -28.01
N LEU A 307 16.55 8.84 -27.45
CA LEU A 307 17.00 7.50 -27.06
C LEU A 307 17.50 6.68 -28.25
N LYS A 308 16.80 6.70 -29.39
CA LYS A 308 17.27 6.03 -30.62
C LYS A 308 18.62 6.56 -31.09
N THR A 309 18.81 7.87 -31.04
CA THR A 309 20.06 8.52 -31.45
C THR A 309 21.22 8.19 -30.51
N GLU A 310 20.99 8.34 -29.20
CA GLU A 310 22.03 8.18 -28.16
C GLU A 310 22.43 6.72 -27.97
N LEU A 311 21.49 5.79 -28.07
CA LEU A 311 21.72 4.35 -27.97
C LEU A 311 22.07 3.71 -29.32
N LYS A 312 22.05 4.50 -30.42
CA LYS A 312 22.28 4.03 -31.80
C LYS A 312 21.41 2.82 -32.16
N THR A 313 20.15 2.84 -31.72
CA THR A 313 19.18 1.75 -31.97
C THR A 313 18.13 2.18 -32.99
N SER A 314 17.78 1.24 -33.87
CA SER A 314 16.66 1.35 -34.80
C SER A 314 15.31 0.96 -34.17
N VAL A 315 15.35 0.17 -33.10
CA VAL A 315 14.18 -0.35 -32.38
C VAL A 315 14.12 0.27 -30.99
N LEU A 316 12.97 0.81 -30.61
CA LEU A 316 12.70 1.23 -29.24
C LEU A 316 11.25 0.90 -28.93
N LYS A 317 11.01 -0.19 -28.20
CA LYS A 317 9.65 -0.62 -27.84
C LYS A 317 9.51 -0.67 -26.33
N ALA A 318 8.65 0.18 -25.77
CA ALA A 318 8.33 0.15 -24.36
C ALA A 318 7.67 -1.20 -24.00
N PHE A 319 8.07 -1.78 -22.87
CA PHE A 319 7.46 -3.00 -22.33
C PHE A 319 7.48 -2.98 -20.80
N GLY A 320 6.60 -3.77 -20.19
CA GLY A 320 6.42 -3.76 -18.73
C GLY A 320 5.70 -2.50 -18.23
N SER A 321 5.35 -2.50 -16.95
CA SER A 321 4.75 -1.32 -16.29
C SER A 321 5.83 -0.27 -16.03
N SER A 322 5.47 1.01 -16.15
CA SER A 322 6.33 2.11 -15.72
C SER A 322 6.58 2.01 -14.21
N GLY A 323 7.83 1.77 -13.83
CA GLY A 323 8.27 1.69 -12.45
C GLY A 323 8.66 3.08 -11.99
N GLY A 324 7.77 3.79 -11.28
CA GLY A 324 8.10 5.09 -10.70
C GLY A 324 8.82 4.92 -9.37
N GLY A 325 10.10 5.28 -9.31
CA GLY A 325 10.74 5.58 -8.02
C GLY A 325 10.20 6.89 -7.45
N TYR A 326 10.35 7.14 -6.15
CA TYR A 326 9.83 8.35 -5.48
C TYR A 326 10.31 9.68 -6.11
N ILE A 327 11.40 9.66 -6.87
CA ILE A 327 12.08 10.84 -7.39
C ILE A 327 12.11 10.87 -8.92
N SER A 328 12.08 9.72 -9.60
CA SER A 328 12.28 9.60 -11.06
C SER A 328 11.36 8.54 -11.66
N GLN A 329 10.89 8.79 -12.88
CA GLN A 329 10.04 7.85 -13.62
C GLN A 329 10.92 6.83 -14.34
N GLY A 330 10.59 5.54 -14.24
CA GLY A 330 11.33 4.45 -14.88
C GLY A 330 10.51 3.74 -15.95
N GLN A 331 11.12 3.44 -17.10
CA GLN A 331 10.50 2.67 -18.18
C GLN A 331 11.52 1.70 -18.79
N ALA A 332 11.09 0.47 -19.05
CA ALA A 332 11.89 -0.53 -19.76
C ALA A 332 11.63 -0.49 -21.27
N TYR A 333 12.68 -0.63 -22.06
CA TYR A 333 12.65 -0.61 -23.52
C TYR A 333 13.42 -1.77 -24.13
N GLU A 334 12.85 -2.37 -25.16
CA GLU A 334 13.52 -3.35 -26.01
C GLU A 334 14.18 -2.61 -27.18
N THR A 335 15.48 -2.82 -27.35
CA THR A 335 16.31 -2.27 -28.43
C THR A 335 16.86 -3.39 -29.31
N ASP A 336 17.47 -3.04 -30.43
CA ASP A 336 18.18 -4.00 -31.29
C ASP A 336 19.45 -4.58 -30.66
N SER A 337 19.95 -3.95 -29.60
CA SER A 337 21.18 -4.27 -28.88
C SER A 337 20.95 -4.89 -27.50
N GLY A 338 19.69 -5.07 -27.09
CA GLY A 338 19.31 -5.68 -25.82
C GLY A 338 18.16 -4.94 -25.14
N ARG A 339 17.93 -5.24 -23.86
CA ARG A 339 16.92 -4.55 -23.07
C ARG A 339 17.58 -3.54 -22.15
N VAL A 340 17.01 -2.35 -22.10
CA VAL A 340 17.48 -1.25 -21.25
C VAL A 340 16.39 -0.76 -20.33
N PHE A 341 16.80 -0.26 -19.18
CA PHE A 341 15.95 0.48 -18.26
C PHE A 341 16.37 1.94 -18.27
N VAL A 342 15.39 2.84 -18.39
CA VAL A 342 15.61 4.28 -18.49
C VAL A 342 14.91 4.96 -17.32
N LYS A 343 15.68 5.70 -16.53
CA LYS A 343 15.16 6.65 -15.52
C LYS A 343 15.11 8.05 -16.11
N VAL A 344 14.04 8.78 -15.83
CA VAL A 344 13.80 10.13 -16.35
C VAL A 344 13.46 11.08 -15.20
N ASN A 345 14.09 12.25 -15.19
CA ASN A 345 13.80 13.30 -14.23
C ASN A 345 13.99 14.69 -14.86
N HIS A 346 12.94 15.49 -14.85
CA HIS A 346 12.91 16.82 -15.48
C HIS A 346 13.50 17.94 -14.60
N LYS A 347 13.93 17.64 -13.37
CA LYS A 347 14.47 18.67 -12.46
C LYS A 347 15.91 19.08 -12.84
N PRO A 348 16.33 20.35 -12.63
CA PRO A 348 17.63 20.86 -13.09
C PRO A 348 18.89 20.17 -12.53
N LYS A 349 18.81 19.47 -11.38
CA LYS A 349 19.96 18.76 -10.79
C LYS A 349 19.98 17.26 -11.13
N ALA A 350 19.03 16.78 -11.92
CA ALA A 350 18.93 15.37 -12.32
C ALA A 350 20.21 14.83 -12.96
N ARG A 351 20.88 15.64 -13.81
CA ARG A 351 22.16 15.24 -14.42
C ARG A 351 23.22 14.87 -13.39
N LYS A 352 23.43 15.73 -12.39
CA LYS A 352 24.43 15.50 -11.34
C LYS A 352 24.07 14.26 -10.51
N MET A 353 22.78 14.07 -10.20
CA MET A 353 22.29 12.89 -9.48
C MET A 353 22.59 11.61 -10.27
N PHE A 354 22.21 11.55 -11.54
CA PHE A 354 22.44 10.37 -12.38
C PHE A 354 23.92 10.13 -12.69
N GLN A 355 24.75 11.17 -12.78
CA GLN A 355 26.21 11.00 -12.88
C GLN A 355 26.80 10.37 -11.62
N GLY A 356 26.32 10.77 -10.44
CA GLY A 356 26.71 10.17 -9.18
C GLY A 356 26.28 8.71 -9.07
N GLU A 357 25.05 8.39 -9.49
CA GLU A 357 24.53 7.02 -9.53
C GLU A 357 25.31 6.14 -10.53
N MET A 358 25.61 6.65 -11.73
CA MET A 358 26.44 5.98 -12.72
C MET A 358 27.83 5.63 -12.17
N ALA A 359 28.54 6.61 -11.62
CA ALA A 359 29.87 6.39 -11.03
C ALA A 359 29.84 5.43 -9.82
N SER A 360 28.72 5.41 -9.09
CA SER A 360 28.50 4.50 -7.98
C SER A 360 28.32 3.05 -8.44
N LEU A 361 27.52 2.84 -9.50
CA LEU A 361 27.34 1.53 -10.14
C LEU A 361 28.65 1.03 -10.75
N GLU A 362 29.40 1.88 -11.45
CA GLU A 362 30.72 1.55 -12.00
C GLU A 362 31.69 1.09 -10.89
N ALA A 363 31.78 1.85 -9.79
CA ALA A 363 32.67 1.52 -8.68
C ALA A 363 32.33 0.18 -8.01
N ILE A 364 31.04 -0.12 -7.81
CA ILE A 364 30.62 -1.43 -7.26
C ILE A 364 30.93 -2.53 -8.27
N GLN A 365 30.64 -2.30 -9.54
CA GLN A 365 30.83 -3.27 -10.61
C GLN A 365 32.30 -3.68 -10.77
N GLU A 366 33.23 -2.74 -10.69
CA GLU A 366 34.67 -3.00 -10.77
C GLU A 366 35.16 -4.01 -9.73
N THR A 367 34.49 -4.11 -8.58
CA THR A 367 34.84 -5.09 -7.53
C THR A 367 34.51 -6.53 -7.91
N ASN A 368 33.56 -6.74 -8.82
CA ASN A 368 33.02 -8.06 -9.20
C ASN A 368 32.47 -8.90 -8.02
N ILE A 369 32.03 -8.25 -6.94
CA ILE A 369 31.55 -8.95 -5.72
C ILE A 369 30.04 -9.16 -5.71
N VAL A 370 29.28 -8.11 -6.03
CA VAL A 370 27.81 -8.09 -5.99
C VAL A 370 27.27 -7.57 -7.33
N ARG A 371 26.14 -8.12 -7.78
CA ARG A 371 25.56 -7.76 -9.07
C ARG A 371 24.84 -6.41 -8.96
N VAL A 372 25.11 -5.54 -9.94
CA VAL A 372 24.43 -4.25 -10.15
C VAL A 372 24.01 -4.12 -11.61
N PRO A 373 22.97 -3.33 -11.94
CA PRO A 373 22.66 -2.98 -13.33
C PRO A 373 23.86 -2.31 -14.00
N GLN A 374 24.23 -2.76 -15.20
CA GLN A 374 25.30 -2.11 -15.97
C GLN A 374 24.90 -0.68 -16.33
N PRO A 375 25.64 0.36 -15.90
CA PRO A 375 25.36 1.73 -16.30
C PRO A 375 25.76 1.92 -17.78
N ILE A 376 24.91 2.59 -18.56
CA ILE A 376 25.16 2.83 -20.00
C ILE A 376 25.46 4.30 -20.26
N LYS A 377 24.53 5.21 -19.92
CA LYS A 377 24.69 6.63 -20.25
C LYS A 377 23.74 7.56 -19.50
N VAL A 378 24.23 8.77 -19.18
CA VAL A 378 23.41 9.92 -18.75
C VAL A 378 23.22 10.90 -19.90
N ILE A 379 21.96 11.25 -20.20
CA ILE A 379 21.56 12.06 -21.36
C ILE A 379 20.81 13.30 -20.86
N ASP A 380 21.11 14.49 -21.40
CA ASP A 380 20.37 15.71 -21.06
C ASP A 380 19.06 15.82 -21.85
N LEU A 381 18.01 16.33 -21.21
CA LEU A 381 16.74 16.60 -21.87
C LEU A 381 16.69 18.04 -22.42
N PRO A 382 16.16 18.27 -23.64
CA PRO A 382 16.10 19.59 -24.26
C PRO A 382 15.35 20.65 -23.43
N GLU A 383 14.31 20.23 -22.71
CA GLU A 383 13.44 21.10 -21.89
C GLU A 383 13.93 21.25 -20.44
N GLY A 384 15.07 20.63 -20.10
CA GLY A 384 15.62 20.58 -18.76
C GLY A 384 15.42 19.22 -18.07
N GLY A 385 16.42 18.85 -17.25
CA GLY A 385 16.51 17.54 -16.62
C GLY A 385 17.43 16.57 -17.37
N ALA A 386 17.37 15.29 -17.01
CA ALA A 386 18.22 14.25 -17.57
C ALA A 386 17.53 12.89 -17.59
N MET A 387 18.10 11.96 -18.36
CA MET A 387 17.78 10.54 -18.39
C MET A 387 19.01 9.72 -18.00
N PHE A 388 18.81 8.59 -17.34
CA PHE A 388 19.85 7.62 -17.05
C PHE A 388 19.45 6.25 -17.61
N VAL A 389 20.29 5.73 -18.51
CA VAL A 389 20.10 4.45 -19.18
C VAL A 389 21.04 3.43 -18.56
N MET A 390 20.49 2.26 -18.24
CA MET A 390 21.22 1.11 -17.69
C MET A 390 20.67 -0.23 -18.22
N GLU A 391 21.36 -1.33 -17.94
CA GLU A 391 20.87 -2.69 -18.22
C GLU A 391 19.50 -2.93 -17.57
N TYR A 392 18.58 -3.51 -18.33
CA TYR A 392 17.35 -4.05 -17.75
C TYR A 392 17.60 -5.42 -17.14
N LEU A 393 17.34 -5.55 -15.83
CA LEU A 393 17.39 -6.81 -15.11
C LEU A 393 15.98 -7.29 -14.76
N LYS A 394 15.71 -8.57 -14.99
CA LYS A 394 14.46 -9.22 -14.57
C LYS A 394 14.54 -9.58 -13.08
N MET A 395 14.16 -8.62 -12.25
CA MET A 395 14.25 -8.72 -10.80
C MET A 395 12.99 -9.34 -10.17
N LYS A 396 13.18 -10.02 -9.04
CA LYS A 396 12.14 -10.37 -8.05
C LYS A 396 12.62 -9.95 -6.66
N SER A 397 11.71 -9.84 -5.69
CA SER A 397 12.07 -9.46 -4.32
C SER A 397 13.09 -10.44 -3.73
N LEU A 398 14.09 -9.91 -3.02
CA LEU A 398 15.12 -10.70 -2.34
C LEU A 398 14.48 -11.66 -1.32
N ASN A 399 14.75 -12.95 -1.44
CA ASN A 399 14.30 -13.96 -0.48
C ASN A 399 15.33 -15.08 -0.37
N LYS A 400 15.50 -15.88 -1.43
CA LYS A 400 16.38 -17.07 -1.45
C LYS A 400 17.83 -16.71 -1.16
N TYR A 401 18.30 -15.56 -1.65
CA TYR A 401 19.70 -15.18 -1.58
C TYR A 401 20.02 -14.17 -0.47
N SER A 402 19.15 -14.03 0.55
CA SER A 402 19.34 -13.06 1.63
C SER A 402 20.68 -13.24 2.38
N ALA A 403 21.04 -14.47 2.76
CA ALA A 403 22.34 -14.77 3.38
C ALA A 403 23.52 -14.48 2.42
N LYS A 404 23.40 -14.88 1.16
CA LYS A 404 24.43 -14.64 0.13
C LYS A 404 24.68 -13.14 -0.09
N LEU A 405 23.63 -12.32 -0.07
CA LEU A 405 23.78 -10.87 -0.12
C LEU A 405 24.55 -10.35 1.11
N GLY A 406 24.27 -10.88 2.30
CA GLY A 406 25.02 -10.54 3.52
C GLY A 406 26.51 -10.85 3.39
N GLU A 407 26.85 -12.02 2.85
CA GLU A 407 28.24 -12.41 2.58
C GLU A 407 28.92 -11.51 1.55
N GLN A 408 28.21 -11.14 0.47
CA GLN A 408 28.73 -10.29 -0.61
C GLN A 408 28.89 -8.83 -0.16
N MET A 409 27.97 -8.29 0.64
CA MET A 409 28.12 -6.95 1.20
C MET A 409 29.31 -6.88 2.17
N ALA A 410 29.53 -7.92 2.98
CA ALA A 410 30.73 -7.99 3.82
C ALA A 410 32.01 -8.08 2.98
N ASP A 411 32.02 -8.86 1.89
CA ASP A 411 33.16 -8.91 0.98
C ASP A 411 33.42 -7.56 0.30
N LEU A 412 32.36 -6.85 -0.11
CA LEU A 412 32.45 -5.52 -0.70
C LEU A 412 33.09 -4.54 0.28
N HIS A 413 32.66 -4.56 1.55
CA HIS A 413 33.21 -3.68 2.57
C HIS A 413 34.67 -4.02 2.93
N LEU A 414 35.07 -5.29 2.82
CA LEU A 414 36.46 -5.72 3.01
C LEU A 414 37.35 -5.54 1.77
N TYR A 415 36.78 -5.23 0.60
CA TYR A 415 37.50 -5.20 -0.68
C TYR A 415 38.69 -4.24 -0.63
N ASN A 416 38.45 -2.99 -0.22
CA ASN A 416 39.49 -1.96 -0.18
C ASN A 416 40.58 -2.28 0.87
N GLN A 417 40.19 -2.83 2.02
CA GLN A 417 41.16 -3.28 3.02
C GLN A 417 42.06 -4.40 2.47
N LYS A 418 41.48 -5.41 1.83
CA LYS A 418 42.23 -6.53 1.22
C LYS A 418 43.20 -6.03 0.15
N LEU A 419 42.79 -5.02 -0.64
CA LEU A 419 43.66 -4.38 -1.63
C LEU A 419 44.85 -3.67 -0.98
N GLY A 420 44.64 -2.91 0.10
CA GLY A 420 45.71 -2.29 0.87
C GLY A 420 46.69 -3.30 1.47
N GLU A 421 46.18 -4.41 2.00
CA GLU A 421 47.00 -5.51 2.51
C GLU A 421 47.84 -6.18 1.42
N LYS A 422 47.27 -6.38 0.22
CA LYS A 422 47.99 -6.91 -0.96
C LYS A 422 49.14 -5.98 -1.35
N LEU A 423 48.87 -4.68 -1.50
CA LEU A 423 49.89 -3.68 -1.86
C LEU A 423 51.01 -3.59 -0.82
N ARG A 424 50.69 -3.66 0.48
CA ARG A 424 51.70 -3.66 1.55
C ARG A 424 52.58 -4.92 1.52
N LYS A 425 52.02 -6.08 1.14
CA LYS A 425 52.79 -7.33 0.97
C LYS A 425 53.69 -7.26 -0.26
N GLU A 426 53.21 -6.72 -1.37
CA GLU A 426 53.97 -6.57 -2.63
C GLU A 426 55.06 -5.50 -2.55
N GLY A 427 54.81 -4.39 -1.84
CA GLY A 427 55.81 -3.35 -1.58
C GLY A 427 56.98 -3.82 -0.70
N ASN A 428 56.80 -4.91 0.06
CA ASN A 428 57.86 -5.55 0.85
C ASN A 428 58.69 -6.57 0.05
N THR A 429 58.36 -6.83 -1.21
CA THR A 429 59.14 -7.68 -2.11
C THR A 429 59.89 -6.84 -3.14
N VAL A 430 61.23 -6.79 -3.03
CA VAL A 430 62.08 -6.04 -3.96
C VAL A 430 62.07 -6.71 -5.34
N GLY A 431 61.44 -6.05 -6.31
CA GLY A 431 61.59 -6.34 -7.73
C GLY A 431 60.38 -7.00 -8.39
N LYS A 432 59.41 -6.20 -8.84
CA LYS A 432 58.66 -6.42 -10.08
C LYS A 432 57.99 -5.12 -10.52
N GLY A 433 58.19 -4.81 -11.80
CA GLY A 433 57.85 -3.53 -12.41
C GLY A 433 56.35 -3.26 -12.52
N ALA A 434 56.03 -1.97 -12.55
CA ALA A 434 54.70 -1.42 -12.78
C ALA A 434 54.11 -1.91 -14.11
N GLY A 435 53.00 -2.64 -14.04
CA GLY A 435 52.28 -3.12 -15.21
C GLY A 435 50.78 -3.24 -14.94
N HIS A 436 50.04 -2.27 -15.48
CA HIS A 436 48.63 -2.31 -15.90
C HIS A 436 47.52 -2.37 -14.82
N SER A 437 46.90 -1.20 -14.58
CA SER A 437 45.49 -0.95 -14.25
C SER A 437 44.77 -1.95 -13.33
N GLU A 438 45.25 -2.11 -12.09
CA GLU A 438 44.45 -2.70 -11.00
C GLU A 438 43.87 -1.56 -10.15
N SER A 439 42.61 -1.68 -9.70
CA SER A 439 41.89 -0.67 -8.90
C SER A 439 42.77 -0.08 -7.81
N GLN A 440 42.70 1.24 -7.61
CA GLN A 440 43.56 1.96 -6.68
C GLN A 440 43.06 1.82 -5.24
N TYR A 441 43.95 1.44 -4.31
CA TYR A 441 43.65 1.47 -2.87
C TYR A 441 43.31 2.89 -2.42
N VAL A 442 42.23 3.02 -1.64
CA VAL A 442 41.74 4.29 -1.13
C VAL A 442 42.01 4.37 0.38
N ASP A 443 42.87 5.31 0.77
CA ASP A 443 43.29 5.54 2.16
C ASP A 443 42.49 6.62 2.89
N LYS A 444 41.48 7.20 2.24
CA LYS A 444 40.65 8.31 2.74
C LYS A 444 39.16 8.02 2.61
N PHE A 445 38.36 8.69 3.41
CA PHE A 445 36.89 8.69 3.34
C PHE A 445 36.41 9.74 2.35
N GLY A 446 35.42 9.41 1.53
CA GLY A 446 34.92 10.27 0.47
C GLY A 446 34.64 9.53 -0.83
N PHE A 447 34.45 10.28 -1.91
CA PHE A 447 34.24 9.71 -3.23
C PHE A 447 34.72 10.70 -4.30
N HIS A 448 35.18 10.18 -5.43
CA HIS A 448 35.78 11.00 -6.50
C HIS A 448 34.77 11.94 -7.18
N THR A 449 33.46 11.67 -7.05
CA THR A 449 32.38 12.50 -7.55
C THR A 449 31.30 12.75 -6.50
N THR A 450 30.47 13.76 -6.73
CA THR A 450 29.27 13.99 -5.91
C THR A 450 28.25 12.88 -6.18
N THR A 451 27.89 12.12 -5.16
CA THR A 451 26.75 11.21 -5.19
C THR A 451 25.54 11.86 -4.50
N CYS A 452 24.34 11.33 -4.70
CA CYS A 452 23.14 11.84 -4.04
C CYS A 452 22.48 10.72 -3.23
N CYS A 453 22.05 11.02 -2.01
CA CYS A 453 21.15 10.14 -1.25
C CYS A 453 19.74 10.70 -1.42
N GLY A 454 18.88 9.97 -2.15
CA GLY A 454 17.71 10.55 -2.80
C GLY A 454 18.11 11.68 -3.77
N TYR A 455 17.49 12.86 -3.65
CA TYR A 455 17.79 14.04 -4.47
C TYR A 455 18.81 15.02 -3.82
N ILE A 456 19.30 14.74 -2.60
CA ILE A 456 20.22 15.62 -1.87
C ILE A 456 21.67 15.23 -2.19
N PRO A 457 22.49 16.15 -2.74
CA PRO A 457 23.91 15.90 -2.97
C PRO A 457 24.68 15.65 -1.68
N GLN A 458 25.48 14.60 -1.66
CA GLN A 458 26.40 14.28 -0.57
C GLN A 458 27.73 15.01 -0.76
N VAL A 459 28.27 15.57 0.32
CA VAL A 459 29.62 16.14 0.32
C VAL A 459 30.62 15.00 0.40
N ASN A 460 31.36 14.76 -0.69
CA ASN A 460 32.26 13.60 -0.83
C ASN A 460 33.74 13.99 -0.85
N GLU A 461 34.08 15.20 -0.42
CA GLU A 461 35.47 15.65 -0.30
C GLU A 461 36.28 14.69 0.57
N TRP A 462 37.48 14.35 0.11
CA TRP A 462 38.34 13.37 0.75
C TRP A 462 38.83 13.83 2.13
N GLN A 463 38.66 12.98 3.14
CA GLN A 463 39.13 13.20 4.51
C GLN A 463 39.85 11.96 5.04
N SER A 464 40.88 12.14 5.86
CA SER A 464 41.64 11.02 6.45
C SER A 464 41.04 10.48 7.75
N ASP A 465 40.13 11.23 8.39
CA ASP A 465 39.54 10.88 9.68
C ASP A 465 38.02 10.66 9.56
N TRP A 466 37.56 9.49 9.99
CA TRP A 466 36.15 9.10 9.83
C TRP A 466 35.19 9.94 10.69
N PRO A 467 35.41 10.11 12.01
CA PRO A 467 34.56 10.99 12.82
C PRO A 467 34.44 12.39 12.22
N SER A 468 35.54 13.00 11.78
CA SER A 468 35.53 14.32 11.14
C SER A 468 34.74 14.33 9.83
N PHE A 469 34.94 13.32 8.96
CA PHE A 469 34.17 13.15 7.74
C PHE A 469 32.67 13.01 8.03
N PHE A 470 32.29 12.13 8.94
CA PHE A 470 30.90 11.83 9.25
C PHE A 470 30.20 13.02 9.94
N ILE A 471 30.86 13.68 10.90
CA ILE A 471 30.32 14.87 11.56
C ILE A 471 30.13 16.00 10.55
N ARG A 472 31.14 16.31 9.73
CA ARG A 472 31.12 17.50 8.86
C ARG A 472 30.35 17.27 7.56
N HIS A 473 30.62 16.16 6.87
CA HIS A 473 30.16 15.92 5.51
C HIS A 473 28.90 15.04 5.42
N ARG A 474 28.43 14.49 6.55
CA ARG A 474 27.15 13.79 6.64
C ARG A 474 26.19 14.53 7.56
N LEU A 475 26.43 14.51 8.88
CA LEU A 475 25.48 15.06 9.85
C LEU A 475 25.36 16.58 9.78
N GLN A 476 26.46 17.33 9.85
CA GLN A 476 26.43 18.79 9.80
C GLN A 476 25.87 19.29 8.47
N ALA A 477 26.27 18.72 7.33
CA ALA A 477 25.74 19.11 6.03
C ALA A 477 24.21 18.97 5.95
N GLN A 478 23.65 17.90 6.50
CA GLN A 478 22.21 17.68 6.55
C GLN A 478 21.52 18.58 7.59
N LEU A 479 22.16 18.82 8.75
CA LEU A 479 21.65 19.75 9.76
C LEU A 479 21.73 21.21 9.31
N ASP A 480 22.69 21.58 8.47
CA ASP A 480 22.80 22.90 7.87
C ASP A 480 21.65 23.13 6.87
N LEU A 481 21.21 22.07 6.17
CA LEU A 481 19.98 22.11 5.37
C LEU A 481 18.76 22.28 6.26
N ILE A 482 18.65 21.53 7.35
CA ILE A 482 17.54 21.69 8.31
C ILE A 482 17.55 23.10 8.91
N GLU A 483 18.70 23.60 9.27
CA GLU A 483 18.89 24.95 9.82
C GLU A 483 18.49 26.01 8.80
N LYS A 484 18.89 25.83 7.54
CA LYS A 484 18.54 26.74 6.46
C LYS A 484 17.05 26.72 6.13
N ASP A 485 16.45 25.53 6.05
CA ASP A 485 15.10 25.32 5.53
C ASP A 485 14.04 25.41 6.66
N TYR A 486 14.40 25.05 7.90
CA TYR A 486 13.51 25.02 9.07
C TYR A 486 14.01 25.82 10.29
N GLY A 487 15.26 26.29 10.35
CA GLY A 487 15.75 27.10 11.48
C GLY A 487 15.61 26.44 12.86
N ASP A 488 15.67 25.11 12.94
CA ASP A 488 15.27 24.35 14.12
C ASP A 488 16.23 24.54 15.31
N ARG A 489 15.82 25.35 16.29
CA ARG A 489 16.68 25.64 17.46
C ARG A 489 16.95 24.42 18.32
N GLU A 490 15.98 23.53 18.52
CA GLU A 490 16.20 22.35 19.38
C GLU A 490 17.18 21.37 18.71
N ALA A 491 17.02 21.10 17.42
CA ALA A 491 17.98 20.29 16.67
C ALA A 491 19.38 20.91 16.75
N ARG A 492 19.50 22.23 16.62
CA ARG A 492 20.77 22.96 16.77
C ARG A 492 21.35 22.82 18.19
N GLU A 493 20.53 22.96 19.22
CA GLU A 493 20.95 22.84 20.63
C GLU A 493 21.40 21.41 20.94
N LEU A 494 20.59 20.40 20.62
CA LEU A 494 20.94 18.99 20.79
C LEU A 494 22.17 18.63 19.96
N TRP A 495 22.32 19.19 18.75
CA TRP A 495 23.49 18.97 17.92
C TRP A 495 24.74 19.58 18.54
N SER A 496 24.66 20.79 19.10
CA SER A 496 25.80 21.43 19.76
C SER A 496 26.31 20.62 20.96
N GLN A 497 25.42 19.90 21.64
CA GLN A 497 25.76 18.97 22.73
C GLN A 497 26.25 17.60 22.23
N LEU A 498 25.67 17.07 21.15
CA LEU A 498 25.96 15.73 20.65
C LEU A 498 27.27 15.70 19.84
N LYS A 499 27.50 16.70 18.99
CA LYS A 499 28.68 16.85 18.13
C LYS A 499 30.01 16.59 18.88
N PRO A 500 30.30 17.19 20.04
CA PRO A 500 31.55 16.94 20.77
C PRO A 500 31.67 15.53 21.35
N LYS A 501 30.56 14.81 21.56
CA LYS A 501 30.55 13.43 22.10
C LYS A 501 30.74 12.35 21.04
N ILE A 502 30.57 12.68 19.75
CA ILE A 502 30.66 11.70 18.66
C ILE A 502 32.06 11.06 18.57
N PRO A 503 33.19 11.80 18.63
CA PRO A 503 34.53 11.19 18.55
C PRO A 503 34.79 10.11 19.61
N GLU A 504 34.26 10.28 20.83
CA GLU A 504 34.37 9.28 21.91
C GLU A 504 33.70 7.94 21.56
N MET A 505 32.77 7.90 20.60
CA MET A 505 32.12 6.66 20.17
C MET A 505 33.01 5.79 19.26
N PHE A 506 34.16 6.33 18.84
CA PHE A 506 35.10 5.71 17.90
C PHE A 506 36.50 5.52 18.50
N CYS A 507 36.77 5.90 19.75
CA CYS A 507 38.14 5.90 20.32
C CYS A 507 38.78 4.51 20.42
N ASP A 508 37.97 3.47 20.56
CA ASP A 508 38.44 2.09 20.79
C ASP A 508 38.44 1.25 19.50
N ILE A 509 38.23 1.86 18.33
CA ILE A 509 38.18 1.16 17.05
C ILE A 509 38.98 1.86 15.96
N GLU A 510 39.65 1.08 15.11
CA GLU A 510 40.22 1.58 13.88
C GLU A 510 39.17 1.50 12.77
N VAL A 511 38.85 2.64 12.14
CA VAL A 511 37.90 2.69 11.04
C VAL A 511 38.65 2.69 9.72
N VAL A 512 38.40 1.68 8.89
CA VAL A 512 38.99 1.56 7.55
C VAL A 512 37.98 1.99 6.48
N PRO A 513 38.38 2.74 5.43
CA PRO A 513 37.48 3.12 4.34
C PRO A 513 36.99 1.89 3.57
N ALA A 514 35.69 1.62 3.64
CA ALA A 514 34.98 0.58 2.91
C ALA A 514 34.12 1.23 1.81
N LEU A 515 34.09 0.65 0.60
CA LEU A 515 33.16 1.09 -0.44
C LEU A 515 31.74 0.74 -0.02
N LEU A 516 30.94 1.76 0.28
CA LEU A 516 29.55 1.62 0.71
C LEU A 516 28.61 1.77 -0.49
N HIS A 517 27.48 1.05 -0.47
CA HIS A 517 26.34 1.33 -1.34
C HIS A 517 25.73 2.70 -0.98
N GLY A 518 25.66 3.03 0.31
CA GLY A 518 25.28 4.34 0.83
C GLY A 518 23.78 4.60 0.96
N ASP A 519 22.94 3.71 0.44
CA ASP A 519 21.46 3.74 0.56
C ASP A 519 20.86 2.31 0.51
N LEU A 520 21.45 1.34 1.22
CA LEU A 520 21.07 -0.08 1.13
C LEU A 520 19.84 -0.44 2.00
N TRP A 521 18.65 0.03 1.59
CA TRP A 521 17.38 -0.38 2.20
C TRP A 521 16.64 -1.41 1.32
N ALA A 522 15.55 -1.99 1.83
CA ALA A 522 14.84 -3.09 1.16
C ALA A 522 14.31 -2.75 -0.24
N GLY A 523 14.09 -1.46 -0.54
CA GLY A 523 13.68 -0.99 -1.86
C GLY A 523 14.80 -0.98 -2.90
N ASN A 524 16.06 -1.12 -2.49
CA ASN A 524 17.26 -1.04 -3.32
C ASN A 524 17.97 -2.40 -3.47
N VAL A 525 17.27 -3.48 -3.13
CA VAL A 525 17.78 -4.86 -3.25
C VAL A 525 16.76 -5.76 -3.94
N ALA A 526 17.26 -6.69 -4.75
CA ALA A 526 16.46 -7.68 -5.44
C ALA A 526 17.25 -8.98 -5.59
N GLU A 527 16.65 -9.98 -6.22
CA GLU A 527 17.36 -11.13 -6.75
C GLU A 527 16.87 -11.47 -8.15
N ASP A 528 17.68 -12.22 -8.88
CA ASP A 528 17.25 -12.97 -10.06
C ASP A 528 17.65 -14.44 -9.91
N ASP A 529 17.65 -15.20 -11.00
CA ASP A 529 18.00 -16.62 -10.92
C ASP A 529 19.50 -16.86 -10.63
N SER A 530 20.36 -15.86 -10.90
CA SER A 530 21.82 -15.92 -10.69
C SER A 530 22.27 -15.53 -9.29
N GLY A 531 21.50 -14.69 -8.59
CA GLY A 531 21.85 -14.22 -7.26
C GLY A 531 21.22 -12.89 -6.86
N PRO A 532 21.70 -12.28 -5.77
CA PRO A 532 21.18 -11.00 -5.32
C PRO A 532 21.73 -9.86 -6.19
N ILE A 533 20.94 -8.81 -6.29
CA ILE A 533 21.20 -7.60 -7.06
C ILE A 533 20.99 -6.40 -6.14
N ILE A 534 21.88 -5.42 -6.21
CA ILE A 534 21.70 -4.11 -5.55
C ILE A 534 21.63 -3.01 -6.61
N PHE A 535 20.84 -1.97 -6.35
CA PHE A 535 20.60 -0.88 -7.29
C PHE A 535 20.31 0.43 -6.55
N ASP A 536 20.36 1.54 -7.29
CA ASP A 536 20.18 2.91 -6.78
C ASP A 536 21.23 3.31 -5.70
N PRO A 537 22.53 3.09 -5.96
CA PRO A 537 23.57 3.41 -4.98
C PRO A 537 23.85 4.92 -4.86
N ALA A 538 24.27 5.29 -3.65
CA ALA A 538 24.76 6.61 -3.27
C ALA A 538 26.19 6.50 -2.72
N CYS A 539 27.09 5.90 -3.50
CA CYS A 539 28.38 5.39 -3.01
C CYS A 539 29.28 6.46 -2.38
N PHE A 540 30.08 6.00 -1.41
CA PHE A 540 31.28 6.66 -0.91
C PHE A 540 32.12 5.67 -0.11
N TYR A 541 33.39 5.98 0.11
CA TYR A 541 34.25 5.24 1.04
C TYR A 541 33.99 5.73 2.46
N GLY A 542 33.50 4.84 3.32
CA GLY A 542 33.09 5.15 4.69
C GLY A 542 33.27 3.99 5.67
N HIS A 543 32.80 4.14 6.90
CA HIS A 543 32.79 3.04 7.85
C HIS A 543 31.72 2.00 7.47
N SER A 544 32.09 0.72 7.41
CA SER A 544 31.20 -0.37 7.00
C SER A 544 29.92 -0.50 7.86
N GLU A 545 29.97 -0.14 9.15
CA GLU A 545 28.79 -0.13 10.03
C GLU A 545 27.71 0.88 9.60
N PHE A 546 28.04 1.91 8.81
CA PHE A 546 27.08 2.90 8.32
C PHE A 546 25.95 2.25 7.51
N GLU A 547 26.29 1.30 6.64
CA GLU A 547 25.34 0.63 5.75
C GLU A 547 24.31 -0.21 6.53
N LEU A 548 24.73 -0.81 7.64
CA LEU A 548 23.87 -1.68 8.44
C LEU A 548 22.74 -0.93 9.14
N ALA A 549 22.91 0.37 9.36
CA ALA A 549 21.90 1.20 9.99
C ALA A 549 20.66 1.32 9.12
N ILE A 550 20.81 1.71 7.85
CA ILE A 550 19.67 1.87 6.95
C ILE A 550 19.04 0.53 6.58
N ALA A 551 19.85 -0.52 6.42
CA ALA A 551 19.38 -1.89 6.21
C ALA A 551 18.49 -2.40 7.36
N GLY A 552 18.75 -1.95 8.60
CA GLY A 552 17.97 -2.32 9.79
C GLY A 552 16.75 -1.45 10.09
N MET A 553 16.59 -0.28 9.44
CA MET A 553 15.58 0.72 9.85
C MET A 553 14.16 0.47 9.30
N PHE A 554 14.02 -0.06 8.09
CA PHE A 554 12.74 -0.12 7.38
C PHE A 554 12.24 -1.55 7.13
N GLY A 555 12.82 -2.54 7.80
CA GLY A 555 12.52 -3.96 7.58
C GLY A 555 13.05 -4.47 6.23
N GLY A 556 12.69 -5.71 5.87
CA GLY A 556 13.01 -6.32 4.57
C GLY A 556 14.34 -7.08 4.48
N PHE A 557 15.27 -6.88 5.40
CA PHE A 557 16.44 -7.77 5.57
C PHE A 557 16.16 -8.82 6.64
N SER A 558 16.34 -10.10 6.28
CA SER A 558 16.17 -11.22 7.22
C SER A 558 17.33 -11.32 8.20
N SER A 559 17.14 -12.02 9.32
CA SER A 559 18.24 -12.34 10.26
C SER A 559 19.40 -13.06 9.56
N SER A 560 19.11 -13.86 8.52
CA SER A 560 20.14 -14.58 7.77
C SER A 560 21.13 -13.66 7.04
N PHE A 561 20.69 -12.48 6.58
CA PHE A 561 21.57 -11.46 6.00
C PHE A 561 22.57 -10.94 7.04
N PHE A 562 22.08 -10.51 8.21
CA PHE A 562 22.93 -9.95 9.27
C PHE A 562 23.86 -11.00 9.86
N SER A 563 23.38 -12.23 10.07
CA SER A 563 24.23 -13.34 10.53
C SER A 563 25.35 -13.65 9.54
N ALA A 564 25.04 -13.71 8.25
CA ALA A 564 26.03 -13.97 7.21
C ALA A 564 27.05 -12.82 7.08
N TYR A 565 26.60 -11.57 7.14
CA TYR A 565 27.48 -10.40 7.15
C TYR A 565 28.42 -10.42 8.37
N HIS A 566 27.87 -10.60 9.58
CA HIS A 566 28.65 -10.58 10.81
C HIS A 566 29.55 -11.81 11.00
N SER A 567 29.33 -12.88 10.25
CA SER A 567 30.27 -14.01 10.20
C SER A 567 31.62 -13.62 9.60
N LYS A 568 31.65 -12.60 8.72
CA LYS A 568 32.88 -12.07 8.09
C LYS A 568 33.37 -10.79 8.75
N ILE A 569 32.46 -9.90 9.17
CA ILE A 569 32.78 -8.66 9.88
C ILE A 569 32.07 -8.65 11.25
N PRO A 570 32.72 -9.18 12.30
CA PRO A 570 32.15 -9.20 13.65
C PRO A 570 31.80 -7.81 14.16
N LYS A 571 30.77 -7.71 15.00
CA LYS A 571 30.40 -6.44 15.65
C LYS A 571 31.54 -5.95 16.54
N ALA A 572 32.07 -4.76 16.26
CA ALA A 572 33.07 -4.15 17.11
C ALA A 572 32.46 -3.64 18.44
N PRO A 573 33.24 -3.51 19.53
CA PRO A 573 32.78 -2.91 20.77
C PRO A 573 32.11 -1.55 20.53
N GLY A 574 30.96 -1.30 21.16
CA GLY A 574 30.19 -0.07 20.96
C GLY A 574 29.29 -0.03 19.70
N PHE A 575 29.21 -1.13 18.93
CA PHE A 575 28.40 -1.23 17.71
C PHE A 575 26.97 -0.68 17.88
N GLU A 576 26.23 -1.08 18.91
CA GLU A 576 24.83 -0.68 19.06
C GLU A 576 24.66 0.84 19.26
N LYS A 577 25.65 1.52 19.88
CA LYS A 577 25.65 2.98 20.05
C LYS A 577 25.94 3.67 18.72
N ARG A 578 26.93 3.18 17.95
CA ARG A 578 27.27 3.71 16.61
C ARG A 578 26.16 3.43 15.61
N ASN A 579 25.50 2.28 15.68
CA ASN A 579 24.36 1.95 14.83
C ASN A 579 23.23 2.99 15.01
N LYS A 580 22.88 3.36 16.25
CA LYS A 580 21.92 4.46 16.53
C LYS A 580 22.39 5.82 15.98
N LEU A 581 23.70 6.10 16.06
CA LEU A 581 24.28 7.32 15.48
C LEU A 581 24.18 7.33 13.95
N TYR A 582 24.33 6.18 13.28
CA TYR A 582 24.11 6.08 11.84
C TYR A 582 22.63 6.13 11.45
N GLN A 583 21.73 5.59 12.28
CA GLN A 583 20.29 5.77 12.10
C GLN A 583 19.88 7.25 12.19
N LEU A 584 20.54 8.03 13.06
CA LEU A 584 20.31 9.48 13.14
C LEU A 584 20.54 10.17 11.79
N PHE A 585 21.61 9.83 11.06
CA PHE A 585 21.84 10.39 9.73
C PHE A 585 20.65 10.13 8.79
N ASN A 586 20.13 8.90 8.78
CA ASN A 586 19.00 8.53 7.93
C ASN A 586 17.72 9.27 8.32
N TYR A 587 17.45 9.47 9.62
CA TYR A 587 16.30 10.26 10.08
C TYR A 587 16.41 11.74 9.68
N ILE A 588 17.60 12.34 9.79
CA ILE A 588 17.86 13.72 9.35
C ILE A 588 17.69 13.82 7.83
N ASN A 589 18.21 12.86 7.06
CA ASN A 589 18.04 12.81 5.60
C ASN A 589 16.55 12.68 5.21
N HIS A 590 15.79 11.85 5.92
CA HIS A 590 14.34 11.73 5.71
C HIS A 590 13.58 13.01 6.08
N TRP A 591 14.01 13.72 7.13
CA TRP A 591 13.44 15.04 7.46
C TRP A 591 13.67 16.02 6.30
N ASN A 592 14.88 16.10 5.75
CA ASN A 592 15.16 16.98 4.61
C ASN A 592 14.41 16.59 3.32
N HIS A 593 14.09 15.32 3.10
CA HIS A 593 13.37 14.86 1.90
C HIS A 593 11.85 14.90 2.02
N PHE A 594 11.32 14.53 3.19
CA PHE A 594 9.90 14.24 3.40
C PHE A 594 9.23 15.15 4.43
N GLY A 595 9.98 16.08 5.02
CA GLY A 595 9.48 17.11 5.90
C GLY A 595 9.46 16.74 7.38
N THR A 596 8.83 17.61 8.16
CA THR A 596 8.89 17.64 9.64
C THR A 596 8.33 16.41 10.35
N GLY A 597 7.64 15.50 9.66
CA GLY A 597 7.21 14.21 10.22
C GLY A 597 8.35 13.36 10.80
N TYR A 598 9.59 13.57 10.34
CA TYR A 598 10.79 12.88 10.85
C TYR A 598 11.55 13.67 11.95
N ARG A 599 11.12 14.90 12.26
CA ARG A 599 11.72 15.75 13.31
C ARG A 599 11.70 15.05 14.66
N GLY A 600 10.53 14.58 15.11
CA GLY A 600 10.38 13.95 16.43
C GLY A 600 11.27 12.71 16.60
N SER A 601 11.37 11.87 15.56
CA SER A 601 12.27 10.71 15.55
C SER A 601 13.74 11.12 15.62
N THR A 602 14.13 12.14 14.85
CA THR A 602 15.49 12.72 14.86
C THR A 602 15.87 13.19 16.27
N LEU A 603 15.06 14.05 16.87
CA LEU A 603 15.33 14.63 18.19
C LEU A 603 15.35 13.57 19.28
N ASN A 604 14.42 12.61 19.25
CA ASN A 604 14.40 11.50 20.19
C ASN A 604 15.70 10.67 20.14
N VAL A 605 16.21 10.39 18.94
CA VAL A 605 17.51 9.69 18.79
C VAL A 605 18.65 10.54 19.33
N MET A 606 18.68 11.85 19.05
CA MET A 606 19.69 12.76 19.60
C MET A 606 19.67 12.77 21.14
N ARG A 607 18.49 12.90 21.77
CA ARG A 607 18.31 12.85 23.22
C ARG A 607 18.78 11.51 23.80
N LYS A 608 18.43 10.38 23.17
CA LYS A 608 18.89 9.04 23.59
C LYS A 608 20.41 8.90 23.52
N LEU A 609 21.05 9.42 22.46
CA LEU A 609 22.50 9.40 22.32
C LEU A 609 23.19 10.27 23.38
N LEU A 610 22.57 11.38 23.79
CA LEU A 610 23.07 12.25 24.87
C LEU A 610 22.94 11.61 26.26
N ASN A 611 21.83 10.90 26.52
CA ASN A 611 21.52 10.30 27.82
C ASN A 611 22.26 8.98 28.09
N ALA A 612 22.80 8.32 27.06
CA ALA A 612 23.54 7.07 27.18
C ALA A 612 24.94 7.21 27.84
N GLY A 613 25.28 8.38 28.39
CA GLY A 613 26.58 8.68 29.02
C GLY A 613 26.62 8.59 30.55
N CYS A 614 25.52 8.30 31.24
CA CYS A 614 25.45 8.26 32.71
C CYS A 614 25.30 6.83 33.25
N GLN A 615 26.30 5.97 33.03
CA GLN A 615 26.54 4.79 33.87
C GLN A 615 28.04 4.66 34.09
N ALA A 616 28.50 5.12 35.26
CA ALA A 616 29.87 4.86 35.73
C ALA A 616 29.97 3.42 36.25
N PRO A 617 31.12 2.73 36.08
CA PRO A 617 31.31 1.39 36.62
C PRO A 617 31.47 1.45 38.14
N ALA A 618 30.64 0.69 38.86
CA ALA A 618 30.80 0.46 40.29
C ALA A 618 31.97 -0.52 40.51
N GLY A 619 33.04 -0.06 41.17
CA GLY A 619 34.16 -0.91 41.56
C GLY A 619 35.10 -0.24 42.55
N MET A 620 35.03 -0.73 43.80
CA MET A 620 36.03 -0.71 44.86
C MET A 620 36.20 0.55 45.72
N ALA A 621 35.50 0.56 46.86
CA ALA A 621 35.99 1.09 48.13
C ALA A 621 36.36 -0.08 49.07
N LEU A 622 37.42 0.13 49.83
CA LEU A 622 38.10 -0.78 50.75
C LEU A 622 37.32 -1.04 52.06
N GLY A 623 37.56 -2.20 52.70
CA GLY A 623 37.75 -2.29 54.15
C GLY A 623 36.80 -3.19 54.97
N GLU A 624 37.34 -4.34 55.40
CA GLU A 624 37.20 -5.02 56.72
C GLU A 624 35.81 -5.57 57.16
N MET A 625 35.58 -6.89 57.20
CA MET A 625 35.96 -7.96 58.17
C MET A 625 35.16 -8.00 59.48
N ASP A 626 34.26 -8.99 59.56
CA ASP A 626 33.86 -9.89 60.69
C ASP A 626 32.38 -10.32 60.43
N GLY A 627 31.89 -11.55 60.54
CA GLY A 627 32.34 -12.86 61.00
C GLY A 627 31.06 -13.68 61.33
N ALA A 628 31.07 -15.00 61.04
CA ALA A 628 30.10 -16.05 61.40
C ALA A 628 29.04 -16.51 60.35
N GLU A 629 29.27 -17.74 59.86
CA GLU A 629 28.34 -18.69 59.18
C GLU A 629 27.65 -19.62 60.23
N PRO A 630 26.79 -20.60 59.86
CA PRO A 630 25.65 -20.59 58.91
C PRO A 630 24.39 -21.28 59.51
N GLU A 631 23.21 -21.21 58.87
CA GLU A 631 22.27 -22.36 58.76
C GLU A 631 21.30 -22.18 57.58
N GLU A 632 20.97 -23.31 56.97
CA GLU A 632 20.30 -23.54 55.69
C GLU A 632 18.79 -23.21 55.69
N GLY A 633 18.23 -22.83 54.53
CA GLY A 633 16.79 -23.05 54.30
C GLY A 633 16.07 -22.17 53.27
N SER A 634 16.06 -22.64 52.02
CA SER A 634 15.01 -22.46 50.99
C SER A 634 14.91 -21.15 50.18
N ASN A 635 14.92 -21.35 48.86
CA ASN A 635 14.72 -20.41 47.77
C ASN A 635 13.40 -19.62 47.85
N GLN A 636 13.48 -18.29 47.78
CA GLN A 636 12.49 -17.45 47.11
C GLN A 636 13.22 -16.37 46.31
N GLU A 637 12.97 -16.34 45.00
CA GLU A 637 13.41 -15.30 44.08
C GLU A 637 12.89 -13.93 44.55
N VAL A 638 13.80 -12.97 44.73
CA VAL A 638 13.46 -11.60 45.11
C VAL A 638 13.21 -10.78 43.85
N ASP A 639 11.97 -10.30 43.75
CA ASP A 639 11.45 -9.34 42.80
C ASP A 639 12.21 -7.99 42.90
N VAL A 640 12.79 -7.53 41.79
CA VAL A 640 13.42 -6.21 41.70
C VAL A 640 12.33 -5.18 41.40
N THR A 641 11.71 -4.66 42.46
CA THR A 641 10.72 -3.60 42.37
C THR A 641 11.38 -2.30 41.86
N THR A 642 11.00 -1.89 40.66
CA THR A 642 11.37 -0.59 40.08
C THR A 642 10.59 0.52 40.78
N THR A 643 11.27 1.44 41.46
CA THR A 643 10.63 2.60 42.11
C THR A 643 10.07 3.57 41.06
N ARG A 644 8.79 3.44 40.71
CA ARG A 644 8.03 4.42 39.91
C ARG A 644 7.50 5.54 40.82
N SER A 645 7.84 6.80 40.52
CA SER A 645 7.24 7.98 41.16
C SER A 645 5.76 8.11 40.78
N ILE A 646 4.86 8.04 41.76
CA ILE A 646 3.40 8.24 41.59
C ILE A 646 3.11 9.75 41.60
N LEU A 647 2.25 10.25 40.70
CA LEU A 647 1.87 11.66 40.62
C LEU A 647 0.45 11.83 41.20
N GLU A 648 0.21 12.86 42.01
CA GLU A 648 -1.09 13.03 42.68
C GLU A 648 -2.09 13.90 41.90
N SER A 649 -1.62 14.80 41.03
CA SER A 649 -2.46 15.75 40.29
C SER A 649 -1.79 16.33 39.05
N PHE A 650 -2.55 17.03 38.21
CA PHE A 650 -2.03 17.76 37.04
C PHE A 650 -1.48 19.13 37.47
N THR A 651 -0.24 19.15 37.92
CA THR A 651 0.38 20.33 38.55
C THR A 651 0.67 21.48 37.59
N GLU A 652 0.90 21.18 36.30
CA GLU A 652 1.25 22.14 35.26
C GLU A 652 0.01 22.78 34.59
N SER A 653 -1.18 22.67 35.18
CA SER A 653 -2.42 23.18 34.56
C SER A 653 -2.38 24.67 34.22
N GLN A 654 -1.73 25.51 35.03
CA GLN A 654 -1.62 26.94 34.75
C GLN A 654 -0.66 27.21 33.59
N GLU A 655 0.48 26.52 33.59
CA GLU A 655 1.48 26.64 32.53
C GLU A 655 0.93 26.22 31.17
N VAL A 656 0.05 25.20 31.14
CA VAL A 656 -0.65 24.80 29.92
C VAL A 656 -1.68 25.83 29.47
N ARG A 657 -2.38 26.50 30.39
CA ARG A 657 -3.26 27.64 30.02
C ARG A 657 -2.46 28.76 29.38
N ASP A 658 -1.31 29.09 29.96
CA ASP A 658 -0.45 30.17 29.45
C ASP A 658 0.12 29.81 28.07
N LEU A 659 0.51 28.55 27.86
CA LEU A 659 0.97 28.05 26.55
C LEU A 659 -0.11 28.14 25.47
N ILE A 660 -1.33 27.67 25.77
CA ILE A 660 -2.47 27.73 24.82
C ILE A 660 -2.85 29.19 24.53
N GLY A 661 -2.91 30.04 25.57
CA GLY A 661 -3.23 31.46 25.44
C GLY A 661 -2.21 32.23 24.60
N ASN A 662 -0.94 31.81 24.63
CA ASN A 662 0.14 32.46 23.87
C ASN A 662 0.28 31.94 22.42
N LEU A 663 -0.55 30.98 21.96
CA LEU A 663 -0.47 30.46 20.58
C LEU A 663 -0.58 31.57 19.54
N ARG A 664 -1.47 32.56 19.76
CA ARG A 664 -1.63 33.74 18.90
C ARG A 664 -0.39 34.64 18.87
N GLY A 665 0.46 34.60 19.89
CA GLY A 665 1.71 35.36 19.94
C GLY A 665 2.89 34.64 19.28
N VAL A 666 2.84 33.30 19.18
CA VAL A 666 3.98 32.49 18.73
C VAL A 666 3.81 31.84 17.36
N PHE A 667 2.59 31.75 16.81
CA PHE A 667 2.35 30.99 15.57
C PHE A 667 3.13 31.50 14.34
N GLY A 668 3.44 32.80 14.31
CA GLY A 668 4.15 33.46 13.21
C GLY A 668 5.68 33.33 13.28
N ASP A 669 6.24 32.95 14.44
CA ASP A 669 7.67 32.64 14.59
C ASP A 669 7.86 31.13 14.72
N LEU A 670 8.52 30.54 13.71
CA LEU A 670 8.77 29.12 13.62
C LEU A 670 9.41 28.56 14.90
N VAL A 671 10.34 29.32 15.49
CA VAL A 671 11.01 28.82 16.68
C VAL A 671 10.17 28.96 17.94
N ALA A 672 9.53 30.11 18.17
CA ALA A 672 8.63 30.24 19.31
C ALA A 672 7.51 29.18 19.28
N ARG A 673 7.03 28.83 18.08
CA ARG A 673 6.09 27.74 17.85
C ARG A 673 6.67 26.37 18.22
N GLU A 674 7.85 26.00 17.74
CA GLU A 674 8.47 24.71 18.09
C GLU A 674 8.81 24.62 19.58
N MET A 675 9.32 25.71 20.19
CA MET A 675 9.56 25.77 21.63
C MET A 675 8.27 25.60 22.45
N ALA A 676 7.18 26.27 22.06
CA ALA A 676 5.89 26.11 22.70
C ALA A 676 5.36 24.68 22.55
N THR A 677 5.54 24.08 21.37
CA THR A 677 5.13 22.70 21.08
C THR A 677 5.93 21.69 21.90
N GLU A 678 7.26 21.78 21.93
CA GLU A 678 8.12 20.87 22.70
C GLU A 678 7.89 21.02 24.20
N LYS A 679 7.69 22.24 24.68
CA LYS A 679 7.33 22.48 26.07
C LYS A 679 5.98 21.83 26.42
N PHE A 680 5.00 21.96 25.54
CA PHE A 680 3.70 21.30 25.69
C PHE A 680 3.84 19.77 25.67
N ILE A 681 4.64 19.19 24.75
CA ILE A 681 4.95 17.75 24.71
C ILE A 681 5.61 17.31 26.01
N GLY A 682 6.63 18.03 26.49
CA GLY A 682 7.34 17.70 27.72
C GLY A 682 6.46 17.72 28.96
N ILE A 683 5.45 18.60 29.02
CA ILE A 683 4.43 18.58 30.08
C ILE A 683 3.54 17.35 29.91
N MET A 684 3.01 17.09 28.72
CA MET A 684 2.09 15.99 28.47
C MET A 684 2.75 14.62 28.69
N ASP A 685 4.02 14.46 28.34
CA ASP A 685 4.78 13.21 28.46
C ASP A 685 4.95 12.75 29.92
N LYS A 686 4.97 13.68 30.89
CA LYS A 686 4.96 13.35 32.33
C LYS A 686 3.75 12.50 32.74
N TYR A 687 2.64 12.62 32.00
CA TYR A 687 1.37 11.99 32.31
C TYR A 687 1.10 10.73 31.47
N GLN A 688 2.03 10.26 30.62
CA GLN A 688 1.82 9.06 29.80
C GLN A 688 1.49 7.80 30.64
N GLU A 689 2.11 7.63 31.80
CA GLU A 689 1.88 6.49 32.69
C GLU A 689 0.63 6.67 33.59
N GLN A 690 0.18 7.91 33.81
CA GLN A 690 -0.99 8.27 34.65
C GLN A 690 -1.93 9.26 33.93
N PRO A 691 -2.46 8.91 32.73
CA PRO A 691 -3.14 9.87 31.86
C PRO A 691 -4.53 10.28 32.37
N HIS A 692 -5.11 9.52 33.31
CA HIS A 692 -6.38 9.84 33.96
C HIS A 692 -6.34 11.16 34.75
N LEU A 693 -5.15 11.61 35.19
CA LEU A 693 -4.99 12.90 35.87
C LEU A 693 -5.37 14.11 34.99
N LEU A 694 -5.38 13.92 33.66
CA LEU A 694 -5.77 14.94 32.69
C LEU A 694 -7.30 15.08 32.54
N ASP A 695 -8.11 14.12 32.99
CA ASP A 695 -9.55 14.02 32.65
C ASP A 695 -10.34 15.29 32.97
N ARG A 696 -10.14 15.88 34.15
CA ARG A 696 -10.80 17.13 34.57
C ARG A 696 -10.35 18.38 33.80
N HIS A 697 -9.31 18.26 32.96
CA HIS A 697 -8.72 19.36 32.22
C HIS A 697 -8.97 19.28 30.70
N LEU A 698 -9.43 18.15 30.18
CA LEU A 698 -9.56 17.93 28.74
C LEU A 698 -10.54 18.91 28.08
N GLU A 699 -11.69 19.17 28.72
CA GLU A 699 -12.77 19.98 28.16
C GLU A 699 -12.34 21.43 27.92
N TRP A 700 -11.72 22.08 28.92
CA TRP A 700 -11.26 23.46 28.74
C TRP A 700 -10.10 23.55 27.76
N MET A 701 -9.17 22.59 27.74
CA MET A 701 -8.05 22.58 26.79
C MET A 701 -8.56 22.46 25.36
N MET A 702 -9.54 21.58 25.13
CA MET A 702 -10.16 21.39 23.83
C MET A 702 -10.90 22.65 23.38
N ASN A 703 -11.76 23.22 24.23
CA ASN A 703 -12.53 24.42 23.87
C ASN A 703 -11.61 25.59 23.52
N SER A 704 -10.55 25.84 24.29
CA SER A 704 -9.59 26.91 23.99
C SER A 704 -8.88 26.73 22.65
N LEU A 705 -8.58 25.49 22.24
CA LEU A 705 -7.95 25.20 20.95
C LEU A 705 -8.95 25.24 19.79
N LEU A 706 -10.20 24.82 20.00
CA LEU A 706 -11.26 24.91 19.00
C LEU A 706 -11.75 26.34 18.76
N ASP A 707 -11.72 27.20 19.78
CA ASP A 707 -12.01 28.63 19.62
C ASP A 707 -11.03 29.31 18.65
N ILE A 708 -9.77 28.87 18.65
CA ILE A 708 -8.77 29.31 17.67
C ILE A 708 -9.14 28.81 16.27
N ALA A 709 -9.51 27.53 16.14
CA ALA A 709 -9.86 26.92 14.85
C ALA A 709 -11.15 27.48 14.24
N ARG A 710 -12.14 27.87 15.07
CA ARG A 710 -13.43 28.43 14.63
C ARG A 710 -13.37 29.91 14.31
N ASP A 711 -12.36 30.63 14.80
CA ASP A 711 -12.18 32.05 14.52
C ASP A 711 -11.79 32.27 13.05
N LYS A 712 -12.67 32.89 12.28
CA LYS A 712 -12.44 33.20 10.85
C LYS A 712 -11.25 34.14 10.62
N GLY A 713 -10.80 34.86 11.65
CA GLY A 713 -9.59 35.70 11.60
C GLY A 713 -8.30 34.94 11.85
N SER A 714 -8.35 33.66 12.24
CA SER A 714 -7.17 32.84 12.48
C SER A 714 -6.49 32.43 11.18
N PRO A 715 -5.18 32.70 11.01
CA PRO A 715 -4.45 32.26 9.83
C PRO A 715 -4.26 30.72 9.85
N PRO A 716 -4.14 30.06 8.67
CA PRO A 716 -4.05 28.60 8.59
C PRO A 716 -2.96 27.98 9.48
N LEU A 717 -1.78 28.61 9.56
CA LEU A 717 -0.69 28.15 10.42
C LEU A 717 -1.06 28.08 11.91
N LEU A 718 -1.87 29.01 12.40
CA LEU A 718 -2.35 29.02 13.77
C LEU A 718 -3.38 27.90 14.00
N VAL A 719 -4.25 27.67 13.02
CA VAL A 719 -5.24 26.57 13.04
C VAL A 719 -4.52 25.21 13.07
N HIS A 720 -3.52 25.02 12.21
CA HIS A 720 -2.71 23.79 12.20
C HIS A 720 -1.99 23.56 13.54
N LEU A 721 -1.44 24.61 14.14
CA LEU A 721 -0.79 24.55 15.44
C LEU A 721 -1.77 24.16 16.56
N ALA A 722 -2.98 24.73 16.55
CA ALA A 722 -4.03 24.37 17.50
C ALA A 722 -4.42 22.89 17.38
N PHE A 723 -4.59 22.38 16.15
CA PHE A 723 -4.85 20.96 15.92
C PHE A 723 -3.68 20.04 16.30
N LYS A 724 -2.43 20.50 16.13
CA LYS A 724 -1.25 19.76 16.61
C LYS A 724 -1.27 19.59 18.13
N PHE A 725 -1.63 20.65 18.87
CA PHE A 725 -1.81 20.58 20.34
C PHE A 725 -2.95 19.66 20.74
N LEU A 726 -4.09 19.72 20.03
CA LEU A 726 -5.20 18.80 20.22
C LEU A 726 -4.74 17.34 20.03
N TYR A 727 -4.01 17.05 18.95
CA TYR A 727 -3.47 15.72 18.68
C TYR A 727 -2.55 15.23 19.81
N ILE A 728 -1.63 16.07 20.31
CA ILE A 728 -0.73 15.71 21.42
C ILE A 728 -1.53 15.31 22.67
N ILE A 729 -2.60 16.05 23.02
CA ILE A 729 -3.49 15.69 24.13
C ILE A 729 -4.11 14.31 23.88
N THR A 730 -4.62 14.06 22.67
CA THR A 730 -5.24 12.76 22.33
C THR A 730 -4.27 11.60 22.36
N LYS A 731 -3.00 11.83 22.01
CA LYS A 731 -1.93 10.81 22.03
C LYS A 731 -1.63 10.34 23.45
N VAL A 732 -1.56 11.27 24.40
CA VAL A 732 -1.26 10.94 25.81
C VAL A 732 -2.49 10.33 26.50
N ARG A 733 -3.67 10.92 26.31
CA ARG A 733 -4.87 10.45 27.01
C ARG A 733 -5.51 9.20 26.40
N GLY A 734 -5.39 9.06 25.08
CA GLY A 734 -6.14 8.13 24.25
C GLY A 734 -7.39 8.77 23.63
N TYR A 735 -7.50 8.70 22.30
CA TYR A 735 -8.56 9.38 21.55
C TYR A 735 -9.98 8.99 21.98
N LYS A 736 -10.25 7.75 22.43
CA LYS A 736 -11.60 7.29 22.82
C LYS A 736 -12.21 8.07 24.00
N ARG A 737 -11.37 8.55 24.92
CA ARG A 737 -11.81 9.36 26.06
C ARG A 737 -11.95 10.84 25.69
N PHE A 738 -11.17 11.28 24.70
CA PHE A 738 -11.21 12.64 24.18
C PHE A 738 -12.36 12.88 23.20
N LEU A 739 -12.70 11.88 22.39
CA LEU A 739 -13.65 11.98 21.27
C LEU A 739 -15.06 12.48 21.67
N PRO A 740 -15.66 12.04 22.80
CA PRO A 740 -16.98 12.53 23.21
C PRO A 740 -17.04 14.01 23.57
N LEU A 741 -15.88 14.66 23.76
CA LEU A 741 -15.81 16.08 24.12
C LEU A 741 -16.04 16.98 22.90
N PHE A 742 -15.78 16.48 21.68
CA PHE A 742 -15.95 17.30 20.48
C PHE A 742 -17.39 17.84 20.36
N PRO A 743 -17.55 19.12 20.00
CA PRO A 743 -18.86 19.66 19.69
C PRO A 743 -19.42 18.98 18.43
N HIS A 744 -20.70 18.66 18.46
CA HIS A 744 -21.36 17.82 17.45
C HIS A 744 -22.73 18.40 17.09
N GLU A 745 -22.75 19.70 16.81
CA GLU A 745 -23.94 20.46 16.46
C GLU A 745 -23.97 20.81 14.96
N VAL A 746 -25.15 21.13 14.45
CA VAL A 746 -25.36 21.50 13.04
C VAL A 746 -24.44 22.65 12.56
N PRO A 747 -24.20 23.72 13.35
CA PRO A 747 -23.32 24.81 12.92
C PRO A 747 -21.88 24.41 12.63
N ASP A 748 -21.40 23.27 13.16
CA ASP A 748 -20.03 22.79 12.95
C ASP A 748 -19.84 21.99 11.66
N LEU A 749 -20.93 21.49 11.06
CA LEU A 749 -20.86 20.60 9.90
C LEU A 749 -20.19 21.26 8.70
N GLN A 750 -20.69 22.43 8.29
CA GLN A 750 -20.15 23.10 7.10
C GLN A 750 -18.70 23.59 7.33
N PRO A 751 -18.36 24.29 8.44
CA PRO A 751 -16.99 24.73 8.69
C PRO A 751 -15.97 23.58 8.72
N VAL A 752 -16.32 22.42 9.29
CA VAL A 752 -15.41 21.27 9.33
C VAL A 752 -15.23 20.65 7.94
N LEU A 753 -16.30 20.59 7.13
CA LEU A 753 -16.21 20.15 5.74
C LEU A 753 -15.36 21.09 4.88
N ASP A 754 -15.52 22.40 5.05
CA ASP A 754 -14.73 23.40 4.34
C ASP A 754 -13.25 23.29 4.72
N MET A 755 -12.95 23.22 6.03
CA MET A 755 -11.58 23.02 6.51
C MET A 755 -10.94 21.73 5.98
N LEU A 756 -11.70 20.62 5.88
CA LEU A 756 -11.23 19.35 5.29
C LEU A 756 -11.03 19.44 3.77
N GLY A 757 -11.88 20.19 3.07
CA GLY A 757 -11.76 20.43 1.63
C GLY A 757 -10.53 21.24 1.25
N GLU A 758 -10.06 22.10 2.16
CA GLU A 758 -8.81 22.87 1.99
C GLU A 758 -7.54 22.03 2.23
N GLN A 759 -7.66 20.83 2.81
CA GLN A 759 -6.50 20.00 3.13
C GLN A 759 -6.02 19.18 1.92
N ASN A 760 -4.71 18.96 1.85
CA ASN A 760 -4.10 18.05 0.89
C ASN A 760 -3.87 16.66 1.53
N PRO A 761 -4.49 15.57 1.03
CA PRO A 761 -4.29 14.23 1.58
C PRO A 761 -2.86 13.70 1.47
N LYS A 762 -2.03 14.29 0.59
CA LYS A 762 -0.62 13.91 0.39
C LYS A 762 0.36 14.79 1.17
N ASP A 763 -0.11 15.81 1.89
CA ASP A 763 0.76 16.69 2.66
C ASP A 763 1.28 15.99 3.91
N SER A 764 2.60 15.86 4.07
CA SER A 764 3.21 15.20 5.22
C SER A 764 3.32 16.09 6.47
N GLU A 765 3.08 17.41 6.37
CA GLU A 765 3.35 18.34 7.47
C GLU A 765 2.14 18.63 8.37
N THR A 766 0.92 18.60 7.82
CA THR A 766 -0.30 18.96 8.57
C THR A 766 -1.25 17.79 8.82
N TRP A 767 -0.74 16.56 8.78
CA TRP A 767 -1.56 15.35 8.94
C TRP A 767 -2.32 15.32 10.29
N GLU A 768 -1.79 15.94 11.35
CA GLU A 768 -2.48 16.08 12.64
C GLU A 768 -3.79 16.89 12.50
N THR A 769 -3.80 17.90 11.64
CA THR A 769 -5.01 18.68 11.35
C THR A 769 -6.06 17.79 10.71
N ARG A 770 -5.68 17.03 9.69
CA ARG A 770 -6.58 16.10 8.99
C ARG A 770 -7.10 15.01 9.94
N TYR A 771 -6.21 14.44 10.75
CA TYR A 771 -6.56 13.47 11.78
C TYR A 771 -7.62 14.02 12.75
N MET A 772 -7.39 15.22 13.31
CA MET A 772 -8.32 15.82 14.26
C MET A 772 -9.64 16.25 13.63
N LEU A 773 -9.61 16.79 12.40
CA LEU A 773 -10.82 17.14 11.65
C LEU A 773 -11.67 15.91 11.30
N LEU A 774 -11.05 14.79 10.92
CA LEU A 774 -11.76 13.53 10.65
C LEU A 774 -12.41 12.97 11.92
N LEU A 775 -11.72 13.04 13.07
CA LEU A 775 -12.30 12.67 14.36
C LEU A 775 -13.46 13.59 14.76
N TRP A 776 -13.32 14.90 14.53
CA TRP A 776 -14.40 15.86 14.80
C TRP A 776 -15.61 15.61 13.91
N LEU A 777 -15.40 15.43 12.60
CA LEU A 777 -16.45 15.08 11.65
C LEU A 777 -17.14 13.76 12.03
N SER A 778 -16.41 12.79 12.58
CA SER A 778 -16.99 11.53 13.06
C SER A 778 -18.03 11.73 14.15
N MET A 779 -17.86 12.77 14.98
CA MET A 779 -18.80 13.13 16.05
C MET A 779 -19.96 13.99 15.52
N ILE A 780 -19.69 14.93 14.62
CA ILE A 780 -20.74 15.69 13.91
C ILE A 780 -21.68 14.76 13.13
N CYS A 781 -21.14 13.65 12.58
CA CYS A 781 -21.95 12.60 11.96
C CYS A 781 -22.90 11.88 12.95
N LEU A 782 -22.98 12.25 14.23
CA LEU A 782 -23.97 11.72 15.17
C LEU A 782 -25.18 12.65 15.35
N ILE A 783 -25.23 13.80 14.68
CA ILE A 783 -26.37 14.73 14.71
C ILE A 783 -27.69 13.98 14.37
N PRO A 784 -28.78 14.17 15.16
CA PRO A 784 -30.02 13.40 15.03
C PRO A 784 -30.95 13.89 13.90
N PHE A 785 -30.41 14.42 12.81
CA PHE A 785 -31.16 14.91 11.64
C PHE A 785 -30.67 14.22 10.37
N ASP A 786 -31.56 14.00 9.40
CA ASP A 786 -31.18 13.48 8.08
C ASP A 786 -30.20 14.45 7.41
N LEU A 787 -29.04 13.95 7.00
CA LEU A 787 -27.99 14.79 6.41
C LEU A 787 -28.43 15.47 5.11
N ALA A 788 -29.44 14.91 4.41
CA ALA A 788 -30.01 15.53 3.22
C ALA A 788 -30.71 16.88 3.51
N ARG A 789 -31.05 17.16 4.78
CA ARG A 789 -31.64 18.46 5.17
C ARG A 789 -30.65 19.62 5.08
N PHE A 790 -29.35 19.33 4.98
CA PHE A 790 -28.30 20.34 4.90
C PHE A 790 -27.90 20.68 3.45
N ASP A 791 -28.50 20.02 2.46
CA ASP A 791 -28.11 20.13 1.05
C ASP A 791 -28.61 21.42 0.35
N GLY A 792 -29.45 22.23 1.00
CA GLY A 792 -29.91 23.53 0.48
C GLY A 792 -30.45 23.48 -0.96
N ASN A 793 -30.38 24.60 -1.69
CA ASN A 793 -30.49 24.58 -3.15
C ASN A 793 -29.15 24.09 -3.72
N LEU A 794 -29.14 22.91 -4.34
CA LEU A 794 -27.96 22.30 -4.97
C LEU A 794 -27.43 23.06 -6.20
N ILE A 795 -28.08 24.16 -6.59
CA ILE A 795 -27.71 25.04 -7.71
C ILE A 795 -27.15 26.34 -7.10
N SER A 796 -25.85 26.60 -7.28
CA SER A 796 -25.26 27.89 -6.89
C SER A 796 -25.63 29.00 -7.88
N GLU A 797 -25.49 30.27 -7.47
CA GLU A 797 -25.70 31.45 -8.34
C GLU A 797 -24.78 31.46 -9.59
N GLU A 798 -23.72 30.63 -9.60
CA GLU A 798 -22.74 30.49 -10.69
C GLU A 798 -22.95 29.23 -11.57
N GLY A 799 -24.05 28.49 -11.37
CA GLY A 799 -24.38 27.32 -12.21
C GLY A 799 -23.58 26.04 -11.91
N GLN A 800 -22.74 26.03 -10.86
CA GLN A 800 -22.09 24.81 -10.38
C GLN A 800 -23.02 24.02 -9.45
N THR A 801 -23.15 22.72 -9.71
CA THR A 801 -23.95 21.83 -8.85
C THR A 801 -23.16 21.49 -7.60
N ARG A 802 -23.66 21.87 -6.43
CA ARG A 802 -23.01 21.57 -5.14
C ARG A 802 -23.15 20.07 -4.84
N MET A 803 -22.08 19.43 -4.36
CA MET A 803 -22.12 18.02 -3.98
C MET A 803 -23.00 17.82 -2.74
N PRO A 804 -23.89 16.82 -2.71
CA PRO A 804 -24.66 16.48 -1.52
C PRO A 804 -23.75 16.16 -0.32
N THR A 805 -24.19 16.54 0.87
CA THR A 805 -23.44 16.43 2.14
C THR A 805 -22.97 15.00 2.40
N MET A 806 -23.85 14.01 2.16
CA MET A 806 -23.51 12.59 2.34
C MET A 806 -22.40 12.15 1.37
N ASP A 807 -22.44 12.62 0.12
CA ASP A 807 -21.45 12.28 -0.90
C ASP A 807 -20.12 12.94 -0.60
N HIS A 808 -20.15 14.18 -0.11
CA HIS A 808 -18.95 14.91 0.30
C HIS A 808 -18.24 14.23 1.48
N ILE A 809 -18.98 13.85 2.53
CA ILE A 809 -18.42 13.12 3.69
C ILE A 809 -17.85 11.76 3.24
N LEU A 810 -18.57 11.03 2.39
CA LEU A 810 -18.14 9.73 1.90
C LEU A 810 -16.87 9.83 1.03
N GLN A 811 -16.79 10.85 0.18
CA GLN A 811 -15.61 11.11 -0.64
C GLN A 811 -14.39 11.42 0.24
N ILE A 812 -14.55 12.31 1.24
CA ILE A 812 -13.49 12.60 2.22
C ILE A 812 -13.03 11.29 2.89
N ALA A 813 -13.96 10.49 3.40
CA ALA A 813 -13.63 9.23 4.06
C ALA A 813 -12.85 8.28 3.13
N LYS A 814 -13.30 8.10 1.87
CA LYS A 814 -12.61 7.26 0.87
C LYS A 814 -11.20 7.78 0.55
N CYS A 815 -11.04 9.09 0.40
CA CYS A 815 -9.74 9.72 0.16
C CYS A 815 -8.75 9.45 1.29
N TYR A 816 -9.19 9.52 2.55
CA TYR A 816 -8.32 9.34 3.71
C TYR A 816 -8.14 7.87 4.13
N LEU A 817 -8.99 6.94 3.70
CA LEU A 817 -8.78 5.52 3.98
C LEU A 817 -7.59 4.89 3.23
N VAL A 818 -7.05 5.57 2.22
CA VAL A 818 -5.94 5.08 1.40
C VAL A 818 -4.61 5.82 1.66
N VAL A 819 -4.59 6.77 2.60
CA VAL A 819 -3.33 7.48 2.94
C VAL A 819 -2.44 6.63 3.83
N SER A 820 -1.13 6.88 3.79
CA SER A 820 -0.12 6.15 4.56
C SER A 820 0.07 6.65 5.99
N ASP A 821 -0.53 7.79 6.34
CA ASP A 821 -0.40 8.41 7.66
C ASP A 821 -1.55 8.03 8.62
N LYS A 822 -1.53 8.60 9.83
CA LYS A 822 -2.50 8.30 10.89
C LYS A 822 -3.92 8.80 10.60
N ALA A 823 -4.12 9.74 9.68
CA ALA A 823 -5.44 10.19 9.27
C ALA A 823 -6.28 9.03 8.70
N ARG A 824 -5.65 7.96 8.18
CA ARG A 824 -6.31 6.71 7.82
C ARG A 824 -7.08 6.07 8.97
N ASP A 825 -6.48 6.03 10.15
CA ASP A 825 -7.10 5.43 11.34
C ASP A 825 -8.31 6.28 11.78
N ALA A 826 -8.22 7.62 11.68
CA ALA A 826 -9.33 8.53 11.95
C ALA A 826 -10.44 8.44 10.88
N ALA A 827 -10.09 8.25 9.62
CA ALA A 827 -11.05 8.02 8.54
C ALA A 827 -11.84 6.73 8.76
N ALA A 828 -11.20 5.67 9.25
CA ALA A 828 -11.89 4.44 9.65
C ALA A 828 -12.89 4.68 10.82
N VAL A 829 -12.54 5.55 11.77
CA VAL A 829 -13.47 5.97 12.84
C VAL A 829 -14.64 6.80 12.27
N LEU A 830 -14.39 7.74 11.36
CA LEU A 830 -15.42 8.50 10.65
C LEU A 830 -16.43 7.58 9.96
N VAL A 831 -15.94 6.65 9.13
CA VAL A 831 -16.80 5.68 8.43
C VAL A 831 -17.64 4.87 9.42
N SER A 832 -17.03 4.41 10.51
CA SER A 832 -17.72 3.57 11.50
C SER A 832 -18.94 4.21 12.16
N LYS A 833 -18.96 5.55 12.23
CA LYS A 833 -20.07 6.33 12.77
C LYS A 833 -21.00 6.85 11.68
N PHE A 834 -20.46 7.17 10.51
CA PHE A 834 -21.19 7.74 9.37
C PHE A 834 -22.03 6.69 8.61
N ILE A 835 -21.43 5.57 8.20
CA ILE A 835 -22.09 4.55 7.38
C ILE A 835 -23.22 3.84 8.13
N VAL A 836 -23.12 3.73 9.45
CA VAL A 836 -24.13 3.07 10.30
C VAL A 836 -25.36 3.93 10.58
N ARG A 837 -25.35 5.23 10.24
CA ARG A 837 -26.54 6.10 10.41
C ARG A 837 -27.68 5.63 9.52
N LEU A 838 -28.91 5.67 9.98
CA LEU A 838 -30.07 5.13 9.26
C LEU A 838 -30.27 5.73 7.85
N ASP A 839 -30.11 7.06 7.72
CA ASP A 839 -30.26 7.82 6.48
C ASP A 839 -29.14 7.55 5.45
N VAL A 840 -27.92 7.36 5.93
CA VAL A 840 -26.74 7.03 5.11
C VAL A 840 -26.70 5.55 4.74
N ARG A 841 -26.99 4.67 5.72
CA ARG A 841 -26.95 3.21 5.60
C ARG A 841 -27.77 2.72 4.42
N GLN A 842 -28.99 3.24 4.28
CA GLN A 842 -29.90 2.86 3.19
C GLN A 842 -29.44 3.31 1.81
N LYS A 843 -28.60 4.35 1.72
CA LYS A 843 -28.25 5.02 0.46
C LYS A 843 -26.80 4.82 0.01
N ARG A 844 -25.88 4.48 0.93
CA ARG A 844 -24.43 4.54 0.71
C ARG A 844 -23.63 3.37 1.28
N MET A 845 -24.23 2.51 2.11
CA MET A 845 -23.52 1.38 2.70
C MET A 845 -23.05 0.38 1.64
N ALA A 846 -23.90 0.04 0.67
CA ALA A 846 -23.51 -0.83 -0.45
C ALA A 846 -22.35 -0.21 -1.24
N ASP A 847 -22.50 1.05 -1.68
CA ASP A 847 -21.46 1.81 -2.41
C ASP A 847 -20.13 1.94 -1.66
N PHE A 848 -20.16 1.90 -0.34
CA PHE A 848 -18.97 1.90 0.49
C PHE A 848 -18.33 0.51 0.55
N LEU A 849 -19.10 -0.54 0.85
CA LEU A 849 -18.62 -1.92 0.90
C LEU A 849 -18.05 -2.38 -0.44
N ASP A 850 -18.72 -2.06 -1.55
CA ASP A 850 -18.26 -2.38 -2.90
C ASP A 850 -16.94 -1.69 -3.22
N TRP A 851 -16.80 -0.43 -2.84
CA TRP A 851 -15.53 0.29 -2.97
C TRP A 851 -14.42 -0.37 -2.13
N THR A 852 -14.70 -0.71 -0.87
CA THR A 852 -13.73 -1.34 0.04
C THR A 852 -13.25 -2.69 -0.48
N LEU A 853 -14.15 -3.54 -0.97
CA LEU A 853 -13.80 -4.86 -1.51
C LEU A 853 -13.10 -4.77 -2.87
N ALA A 854 -13.48 -3.80 -3.70
CA ALA A 854 -12.75 -3.49 -4.93
C ALA A 854 -11.32 -3.01 -4.64
N MET A 855 -11.10 -2.24 -3.57
CA MET A 855 -9.76 -1.84 -3.15
C MET A 855 -8.96 -3.02 -2.60
N LEU A 856 -9.56 -3.87 -1.77
CA LEU A 856 -8.92 -5.08 -1.24
C LEU A 856 -8.48 -6.05 -2.35
N SER A 857 -9.34 -6.31 -3.34
CA SER A 857 -9.04 -7.22 -4.46
C SER A 857 -7.99 -6.69 -5.44
N LYS A 858 -7.84 -5.37 -5.57
CA LYS A 858 -6.81 -4.74 -6.42
C LYS A 858 -5.47 -4.56 -5.72
N SER A 859 -5.46 -4.67 -4.39
CA SER A 859 -4.27 -4.41 -3.58
C SER A 859 -3.41 -5.66 -3.46
N SER A 860 -2.10 -5.51 -3.62
CA SER A 860 -1.14 -6.60 -3.45
C SER A 860 -0.45 -6.49 -2.10
N PHE A 861 -0.34 -7.60 -1.37
CA PHE A 861 0.49 -7.70 -0.16
C PHE A 861 1.99 -7.61 -0.45
N GLN A 862 2.37 -7.63 -1.73
CA GLN A 862 3.76 -7.52 -2.18
C GLN A 862 4.20 -6.06 -2.36
N THR A 863 3.29 -5.09 -2.26
CA THR A 863 3.59 -3.67 -2.40
C THR A 863 3.20 -2.90 -1.14
N MET A 864 4.03 -1.92 -0.74
CA MET A 864 3.75 -1.08 0.43
C MET A 864 2.44 -0.31 0.29
N GLU A 865 2.16 0.20 -0.92
CA GLU A 865 0.90 0.86 -1.25
C GLU A 865 -0.31 -0.06 -1.09
N GLY A 866 -0.21 -1.32 -1.57
CA GLY A 866 -1.26 -2.32 -1.40
C GLY A 866 -1.50 -2.64 0.07
N THR A 867 -0.44 -2.80 0.87
CA THR A 867 -0.57 -3.02 2.32
C THR A 867 -1.21 -1.83 3.04
N VAL A 868 -0.86 -0.59 2.69
CA VAL A 868 -1.44 0.63 3.26
C VAL A 868 -2.95 0.70 2.99
N VAL A 869 -3.34 0.45 1.75
CA VAL A 869 -4.75 0.43 1.32
C VAL A 869 -5.51 -0.67 2.03
N MET A 870 -4.97 -1.90 2.06
CA MET A 870 -5.63 -3.03 2.72
C MET A 870 -5.84 -2.81 4.21
N ASN A 871 -4.85 -2.25 4.91
CA ASN A 871 -4.98 -1.93 6.33
C ASN A 871 -6.11 -0.92 6.57
N GLY A 872 -6.18 0.15 5.78
CA GLY A 872 -7.27 1.12 5.87
C GLY A 872 -8.65 0.51 5.63
N MET A 873 -8.76 -0.34 4.59
CA MET A 873 -9.99 -1.05 4.28
C MET A 873 -10.44 -1.99 5.40
N LEU A 874 -9.54 -2.82 5.93
CA LEU A 874 -9.83 -3.76 7.00
C LEU A 874 -10.22 -3.03 8.29
N GLN A 875 -9.50 -1.96 8.65
CA GLN A 875 -9.81 -1.16 9.83
C GLN A 875 -11.18 -0.49 9.73
N ALA A 876 -11.54 0.02 8.54
CA ALA A 876 -12.86 0.60 8.29
C ALA A 876 -13.97 -0.45 8.43
N LEU A 877 -13.80 -1.65 7.88
CA LEU A 877 -14.74 -2.75 8.03
C LEU A 877 -14.86 -3.16 9.50
N VAL A 878 -13.75 -3.44 10.18
CA VAL A 878 -13.76 -3.85 11.59
C VAL A 878 -14.46 -2.81 12.45
N ASN A 879 -14.15 -1.52 12.28
CA ASN A 879 -14.73 -0.46 13.09
C ASN A 879 -16.22 -0.23 12.78
N THR A 880 -16.64 -0.33 11.51
CA THR A 880 -18.05 -0.19 11.12
C THR A 880 -18.89 -1.38 11.62
N LEU A 881 -18.29 -2.57 11.66
CA LEU A 881 -18.98 -3.81 12.01
C LEU A 881 -18.89 -4.17 13.51
N SER A 882 -18.09 -3.46 14.31
CA SER A 882 -17.95 -3.70 15.76
C SER A 882 -19.12 -3.22 16.64
N PRO A 883 -19.74 -2.03 16.40
CA PRO A 883 -20.80 -1.49 17.26
C PRO A 883 -22.19 -2.11 17.07
N LEU A 884 -22.42 -2.97 16.07
CA LEU A 884 -23.73 -3.56 15.76
C LEU A 884 -24.14 -4.70 16.72
N LYS A 885 -23.43 -4.87 17.85
CA LYS A 885 -23.72 -5.88 18.87
C LYS A 885 -24.76 -5.45 19.91
N ASP A 886 -25.02 -4.15 20.06
CA ASP A 886 -25.80 -3.59 21.18
C ASP A 886 -26.98 -2.68 20.77
N ARG A 887 -27.52 -2.79 19.56
CA ARG A 887 -28.77 -2.12 19.18
C ARG A 887 -29.73 -3.01 18.42
#